data_AF-A0A2G9YXA4-F1
#
_entry.id   AF-A0A2G9YXA4-F1
#
_cell.length_a   1.000
_cell.length_b   1.000
_cell.length_c   1.000
_cell.angle_alpha   90.00
_cell.angle_beta   90.00
_cell.angle_gamma   90.00
#
_symmetry.space_group_name_H-M   'P 1'
#
loop_
_entity.id
_entity.type
_entity.pdbx_description
1 polymer ?
#
loop_
_entity_poly.entity_id
_entity_poly.type
_entity_poly.pdbx_seq_one_letter_code
_entity_poly.pdbx_strand_id
1 'polypeptide(L)'
;MKTERIKDLEKELGVTFPSAYVDFLKDRGSAVVDGFKVAGIPADNLSQKDRDAMDVKKTTDLLRWMRPDLPETLVAIIFVKTFVTCLDLSRATEEDAPLVEVNLESNTPPIPVSNQTFSEWLEYHTRWEKRFRRAWTRCRNRQAEAKGNRIQDWSAPILRVQDYIIGIGAFRFSYKFGCLEADEFLPMPQPHLKKGEPVRILLSEALARARDYTGSLSIQFTKDLREDENGAIKNPELKEERVPASIPPEILELANRYSINLPPPEKGFIAHEDAKNLWFASLEFPNEVKERIVALEEAGYLKREIVAEIIILGYWTREEAIWIFLNAPRPEALVMGSDCVEDRPSYAESMNYGRAAMIATRLKYAVMAKMNEGFTMEEIEEVKINCEIEPKKDFWYLRCTAKFHFPELWLAGSVSRPWFEANEPVLLLCRPHMPGNKEREMERLRKYLDILVSANEPVQAKCLVLSNEYISPYYCKFLDEIRNFVKEAEKKGIYVIFAPTRTDLYLDQEIQNRMHKVKSITRLPSRQEKKKLQIFEVPTDCWKVPEDSRASRAIQNASQSALIFAQQLVRKREVRRYEMEFSLMCEVIEREASQNHKMIAEVDGEKSQVLLNALRHNEKSLKGISFSFVTPDKMSQFLHKIKSEKLSFILKNVQGGIVVLVKPWEYSFMLPKKIESALSKTIFEFPPTLQKRINEKIKTRKSGKLYASHWDEIDKAHTILRQSLAKGLPFAIASVMGRVRSGVFAEMVRDYICQMPETSPIMLPIAYGDGSQGGPFPLFSFPEIPKPKNEDQFFTFNVGLVSLRHSEADKYVDRYFVRNRDIQRRSNSADQEELAFRKTFECLDELIRFIRGEIDEKDNLSSSLKVLLGWKPELKQRRWEGLHLNVFHTTGLESAGIGTYRAVLDILTKYRGEVIVTPRILMPSGDYKQGEKWF
;
A
#
# COMPACT_ATOMS: atom_id res chain seq x y z
N MET A 1 -22.30 37.23 -48.00
CA MET A 1 -21.24 36.19 -47.89
C MET A 1 -21.58 35.05 -46.93
N LYS A 2 -21.40 35.14 -45.60
CA LYS A 2 -21.62 33.95 -44.73
C LYS A 2 -23.09 33.43 -44.75
N THR A 3 -24.08 34.31 -44.70
CA THR A 3 -25.50 33.91 -44.72
C THR A 3 -25.94 33.29 -46.05
N GLU A 4 -25.45 33.79 -47.19
CA GLU A 4 -25.72 33.20 -48.51
C GLU A 4 -25.11 31.81 -48.60
N ARG A 5 -23.86 31.63 -48.13
CA ARG A 5 -23.20 30.32 -48.15
C ARG A 5 -23.92 29.29 -47.28
N ILE A 6 -24.51 29.70 -46.16
CA ILE A 6 -25.34 28.82 -45.32
C ILE A 6 -26.60 28.38 -46.08
N LYS A 7 -27.30 29.31 -46.74
CA LYS A 7 -28.47 28.98 -47.58
C LYS A 7 -28.11 28.07 -48.75
N ASP A 8 -26.94 28.28 -49.35
CA ASP A 8 -26.41 27.40 -50.40
C ASP A 8 -26.17 25.99 -49.84
N LEU A 9 -25.58 25.87 -48.64
CA LEU A 9 -25.38 24.57 -47.97
C LEU A 9 -26.70 23.87 -47.64
N GLU A 10 -27.69 24.59 -47.09
CA GLU A 10 -29.03 24.07 -46.85
C GLU A 10 -29.67 23.53 -48.13
N LYS A 11 -29.55 24.28 -49.24
CA LYS A 11 -30.03 23.87 -50.55
C LYS A 11 -29.25 22.68 -51.12
N GLU A 12 -27.93 22.67 -50.98
CA GLU A 12 -27.04 21.59 -51.46
C GLU A 12 -27.29 20.28 -50.69
N LEU A 13 -27.58 20.35 -49.39
CA LEU A 13 -27.85 19.19 -48.55
C LEU A 13 -29.33 18.79 -48.51
N GLY A 14 -30.24 19.64 -48.98
CA GLY A 14 -31.68 19.39 -48.99
C GLY A 14 -32.33 19.49 -47.61
N VAL A 15 -31.80 20.34 -46.72
CA VAL A 15 -32.23 20.44 -45.32
C VAL A 15 -32.36 21.91 -44.88
N THR A 16 -33.03 22.14 -43.75
CA THR A 16 -33.03 23.44 -43.06
C THR A 16 -32.34 23.29 -41.72
N PHE A 17 -31.35 24.12 -41.45
CA PHE A 17 -30.60 24.05 -40.20
C PHE A 17 -31.34 24.78 -39.08
N PRO A 18 -31.27 24.27 -37.84
CA PRO A 18 -31.81 24.97 -36.69
C PRO A 18 -31.00 26.23 -36.40
N SER A 19 -31.65 27.23 -35.79
CA SER A 19 -31.04 28.55 -35.50
C SER A 19 -29.72 28.43 -34.74
N ALA A 20 -29.63 27.53 -33.75
CA ALA A 20 -28.40 27.28 -32.98
C ALA A 20 -27.21 26.83 -33.84
N TYR A 21 -27.43 25.94 -34.82
CA TYR A 21 -26.36 25.51 -35.72
C TYR A 21 -26.02 26.59 -36.74
N VAL A 22 -27.01 27.30 -37.27
CA VAL A 22 -26.81 28.46 -38.14
C VAL A 22 -25.94 29.52 -37.45
N ASP A 23 -26.18 29.80 -36.17
CA ASP A 23 -25.39 30.77 -35.41
C ASP A 23 -23.96 30.27 -35.17
N PHE A 24 -23.75 28.98 -34.89
CA PHE A 24 -22.42 28.38 -34.88
C PHE A 24 -21.68 28.54 -36.22
N LEU A 25 -22.35 28.30 -37.35
CA LEU A 25 -21.77 28.47 -38.69
C LEU A 25 -21.42 29.94 -38.98
N LYS A 26 -22.23 30.91 -38.52
CA LYS A 26 -21.92 32.34 -38.67
C LYS A 26 -20.70 32.73 -37.85
N ASP A 27 -20.70 32.34 -36.57
CA ASP A 27 -19.72 32.79 -35.59
C ASP A 27 -18.37 32.11 -35.79
N ARG A 28 -18.38 30.79 -35.87
CA ARG A 28 -17.16 29.96 -35.90
C ARG A 28 -16.90 29.36 -37.28
N GLY A 29 -17.91 29.20 -38.12
CA GLY A 29 -17.80 28.48 -39.39
C GLY A 29 -17.66 26.99 -39.14
N SER A 30 -16.47 26.55 -38.76
CA SER A 30 -16.15 25.22 -38.23
C SER A 30 -15.12 25.39 -37.12
N ALA A 31 -15.13 24.55 -36.09
CA ALA A 31 -14.20 24.72 -34.97
C ALA A 31 -13.79 23.39 -34.33
N VAL A 32 -12.61 23.39 -33.72
CA VAL A 32 -12.25 22.36 -32.74
C VAL A 32 -12.82 22.80 -31.40
N VAL A 33 -13.75 22.04 -30.83
CA VAL A 33 -14.39 22.32 -29.54
C VAL A 33 -14.10 21.14 -28.62
N ASP A 34 -13.37 21.37 -27.52
CA ASP A 34 -12.97 20.30 -26.59
C ASP A 34 -12.29 19.09 -27.28
N GLY A 35 -11.49 19.36 -28.31
CA GLY A 35 -10.82 18.34 -29.12
C GLY A 35 -11.66 17.73 -30.25
N PHE A 36 -12.97 17.98 -30.29
CA PHE A 36 -13.85 17.52 -31.37
C PHE A 36 -13.82 18.48 -32.55
N LYS A 37 -13.57 17.94 -33.76
CA LYS A 37 -13.66 18.70 -35.01
C LYS A 37 -15.13 18.82 -35.41
N VAL A 38 -15.76 19.93 -35.04
CA VAL A 38 -17.16 20.20 -35.38
C VAL A 38 -17.22 20.75 -36.80
N ALA A 39 -17.82 19.98 -37.69
CA ALA A 39 -17.97 20.29 -39.09
C ALA A 39 -18.92 21.48 -39.30
N GLY A 40 -18.63 22.26 -40.34
CA GLY A 40 -19.37 23.46 -40.71
C GLY A 40 -18.80 24.06 -41.99
N ILE A 41 -18.57 25.37 -42.00
CA ILE A 41 -17.90 26.07 -43.11
C ILE A 41 -16.41 26.23 -42.74
N PRO A 42 -15.50 25.45 -43.35
CA PRO A 42 -14.10 25.45 -42.93
C PRO A 42 -13.37 26.72 -43.37
N ALA A 43 -12.45 27.17 -42.51
CA ALA A 43 -11.61 28.32 -42.80
C ALA A 43 -10.54 27.99 -43.85
N ASP A 44 -10.19 28.96 -44.71
CA ASP A 44 -9.24 28.76 -45.81
C ASP A 44 -7.79 28.47 -45.35
N ASN A 45 -7.48 28.73 -44.08
CA ASN A 45 -6.15 28.51 -43.50
C ASN A 45 -5.95 27.10 -42.92
N LEU A 46 -6.96 26.23 -42.96
CA LEU A 46 -6.83 24.84 -42.51
C LEU A 46 -6.05 24.00 -43.52
N SER A 47 -5.34 22.97 -43.03
CA SER A 47 -4.74 21.97 -43.91
C SER A 47 -5.84 21.31 -44.75
N GLN A 48 -5.55 20.87 -45.98
CA GLN A 48 -6.56 20.22 -46.83
C GLN A 48 -7.28 19.07 -46.12
N LYS A 49 -6.54 18.27 -45.34
CA LYS A 49 -7.07 17.17 -44.53
C LYS A 49 -8.05 17.67 -43.45
N ASP A 50 -7.70 18.73 -42.74
CA ASP A 50 -8.58 19.29 -41.70
C ASP A 50 -9.79 20.02 -42.30
N ARG A 51 -9.59 20.71 -43.43
CA ARG A 51 -10.65 21.36 -44.20
C ARG A 51 -11.70 20.34 -44.63
N ASP A 52 -11.27 19.20 -45.17
CA ASP A 52 -12.18 18.14 -45.60
C ASP A 52 -12.90 17.47 -44.43
N ALA A 53 -12.20 17.24 -43.31
CA ALA A 53 -12.78 16.67 -42.10
C ALA A 53 -13.75 17.63 -41.37
N MET A 54 -13.68 18.93 -41.62
CA MET A 54 -14.50 19.96 -40.98
C MET A 54 -15.51 20.62 -41.92
N ASP A 55 -15.65 20.10 -43.15
CA ASP A 55 -16.66 20.55 -44.11
C ASP A 55 -17.96 19.76 -43.89
N VAL A 56 -19.03 20.44 -43.43
CA VAL A 56 -20.32 19.80 -43.13
C VAL A 56 -20.92 19.09 -44.35
N LYS A 57 -20.68 19.62 -45.55
CA LYS A 57 -21.19 19.02 -46.77
C LYS A 57 -20.47 17.72 -47.04
N LYS A 58 -19.13 17.75 -47.06
CA LYS A 58 -18.32 16.55 -47.36
C LYS A 58 -18.53 15.46 -46.31
N THR A 59 -18.62 15.83 -45.04
CA THR A 59 -18.87 14.87 -43.95
C THR A 59 -20.28 14.29 -44.03
N THR A 60 -21.29 15.07 -44.39
CA THR A 60 -22.67 14.57 -44.60
C THR A 60 -22.78 13.70 -45.86
N ASP A 61 -22.12 14.10 -46.96
CA ASP A 61 -22.05 13.29 -48.19
C ASP A 61 -21.36 11.94 -47.92
N LEU A 62 -20.28 11.95 -47.12
CA LEU A 62 -19.59 10.75 -46.70
C LEU A 62 -20.49 9.85 -45.84
N LEU A 63 -21.21 10.42 -44.86
CA LEU A 63 -22.19 9.70 -44.06
C LEU A 63 -23.24 9.03 -44.96
N ARG A 64 -23.84 9.78 -45.89
CA ARG A 64 -24.87 9.28 -46.83
C ARG A 64 -24.32 8.20 -47.76
N TRP A 65 -23.05 8.31 -48.16
CA TRP A 65 -22.38 7.29 -48.97
C TRP A 65 -22.12 6.00 -48.17
N MET A 66 -21.66 6.11 -46.93
CA MET A 66 -21.37 4.96 -46.07
C MET A 66 -22.64 4.29 -45.51
N ARG A 67 -23.68 5.09 -45.24
CA ARG A 67 -24.94 4.67 -44.63
C ARG A 67 -26.14 5.20 -45.44
N PRO A 68 -26.36 4.70 -46.66
CA PRO A 68 -27.45 5.15 -47.52
C PRO A 68 -28.85 4.76 -47.00
N ASP A 69 -28.91 3.91 -45.97
CA ASP A 69 -30.13 3.51 -45.28
C ASP A 69 -30.67 4.58 -44.32
N LEU A 70 -29.86 5.59 -43.97
CA LEU A 70 -30.24 6.62 -43.01
C LEU A 70 -31.07 7.75 -43.66
N PRO A 71 -31.96 8.41 -42.88
CA PRO A 71 -32.73 9.54 -43.38
C PRO A 71 -31.84 10.70 -43.85
N GLU A 72 -32.22 11.36 -44.95
CA GLU A 72 -31.52 12.55 -45.45
C GLU A 72 -31.54 13.72 -44.44
N THR A 73 -32.46 13.69 -43.48
CA THR A 73 -32.57 14.66 -42.38
C THR A 73 -31.43 14.56 -41.36
N LEU A 74 -30.55 13.56 -41.43
CA LEU A 74 -29.35 13.50 -40.61
C LEU A 74 -28.21 14.30 -41.26
N VAL A 75 -27.66 15.24 -40.50
CA VAL A 75 -26.51 16.06 -40.94
C VAL A 75 -25.32 15.73 -40.06
N ALA A 76 -24.24 15.26 -40.66
CA ALA A 76 -23.03 14.90 -39.94
C ALA A 76 -22.31 16.16 -39.43
N ILE A 77 -22.02 16.20 -38.13
CA ILE A 77 -21.33 17.35 -37.52
C ILE A 77 -20.03 16.97 -36.81
N ILE A 78 -19.81 15.71 -36.41
CA ILE A 78 -18.55 15.27 -35.80
C ILE A 78 -18.25 13.85 -36.29
N PHE A 79 -17.01 13.62 -36.73
CA PHE A 79 -16.52 12.32 -37.18
C PHE A 79 -15.44 11.80 -36.20
N VAL A 80 -15.69 10.66 -35.55
CA VAL A 80 -14.76 10.03 -34.59
C VAL A 80 -14.60 8.56 -34.92
N LYS A 81 -13.50 8.20 -35.60
CA LYS A 81 -13.22 6.84 -36.07
C LYS A 81 -14.41 6.28 -36.86
N THR A 82 -15.15 5.33 -36.27
CA THR A 82 -16.27 4.59 -36.85
C THR A 82 -17.63 5.18 -36.47
N PHE A 83 -17.65 6.24 -35.64
CA PHE A 83 -18.87 6.90 -35.19
C PHE A 83 -19.00 8.32 -35.76
N VAL A 84 -20.23 8.71 -36.08
CA VAL A 84 -20.58 10.06 -36.56
C VAL A 84 -21.69 10.64 -35.70
N THR A 85 -21.43 11.78 -35.06
CA THR A 85 -22.47 12.55 -34.41
C THR A 85 -23.19 13.40 -35.44
N CYS A 86 -24.51 13.32 -35.45
CA CYS A 86 -25.38 13.99 -36.42
C CYS A 86 -26.42 14.86 -35.71
N LEU A 87 -26.83 15.93 -36.38
CA LEU A 87 -28.07 16.65 -36.08
C LEU A 87 -29.24 15.81 -36.60
N ASP A 88 -30.20 15.48 -35.74
CA ASP A 88 -31.43 14.83 -36.17
C ASP A 88 -32.51 15.86 -36.48
N LEU A 89 -32.53 16.32 -37.74
CA LEU A 89 -33.44 17.36 -38.19
C LEU A 89 -34.89 16.89 -38.28
N SER A 90 -35.15 15.57 -38.28
CA SER A 90 -36.52 15.05 -38.24
C SER A 90 -37.21 15.34 -36.90
N ARG A 91 -36.41 15.60 -35.85
CA ARG A 91 -36.85 15.90 -34.49
C ARG A 91 -36.41 17.30 -34.03
N ALA A 92 -35.90 18.13 -34.95
CA ALA A 92 -35.47 19.48 -34.64
C ALA A 92 -36.65 20.42 -34.42
N THR A 93 -36.43 21.43 -33.58
CA THR A 93 -37.25 22.64 -33.54
C THR A 93 -36.61 23.70 -34.44
N GLU A 94 -37.29 24.83 -34.66
CA GLU A 94 -36.68 25.97 -35.36
C GLU A 94 -35.43 26.51 -34.65
N GLU A 95 -35.37 26.32 -33.33
CA GLU A 95 -34.28 26.82 -32.48
C GLU A 95 -33.09 25.85 -32.46
N ASP A 96 -33.32 24.56 -32.31
CA ASP A 96 -32.26 23.58 -32.06
C ASP A 96 -32.59 22.16 -32.55
N ALA A 97 -31.58 21.29 -32.63
CA ALA A 97 -31.74 19.89 -33.00
C ALA A 97 -31.14 18.94 -31.96
N PRO A 98 -31.80 17.80 -31.66
CA PRO A 98 -31.20 16.75 -30.85
C PRO A 98 -30.02 16.12 -31.58
N LEU A 99 -29.04 15.65 -30.81
CA LEU A 99 -27.88 14.93 -31.32
C LEU A 99 -28.08 13.42 -31.28
N VAL A 100 -27.68 12.75 -32.35
CA VAL A 100 -27.64 11.28 -32.46
C VAL A 100 -26.26 10.82 -32.92
N GLU A 101 -25.83 9.66 -32.47
CA GLU A 101 -24.60 9.01 -32.89
C GLU A 101 -24.93 7.83 -33.81
N VAL A 102 -24.21 7.78 -34.93
CA VAL A 102 -24.35 6.76 -35.97
C VAL A 102 -23.07 5.95 -36.02
N ASN A 103 -23.19 4.63 -35.92
CA ASN A 103 -22.08 3.72 -36.22
C ASN A 103 -22.00 3.46 -37.73
N LEU A 104 -20.86 3.75 -38.35
CA LEU A 104 -20.64 3.58 -39.78
C LEU A 104 -20.42 2.12 -40.19
N GLU A 105 -20.02 1.26 -39.26
CA GLU A 105 -19.71 -0.14 -39.53
C GLU A 105 -20.90 -1.07 -39.30
N SER A 106 -21.96 -0.58 -38.66
CA SER A 106 -23.16 -1.37 -38.38
C SER A 106 -24.43 -0.62 -38.77
N ASN A 107 -25.39 -1.33 -39.36
CA ASN A 107 -26.73 -0.81 -39.68
C ASN A 107 -27.64 -0.61 -38.45
N THR A 108 -27.05 -0.39 -37.28
CA THR A 108 -27.80 -0.04 -36.07
C THR A 108 -28.47 1.33 -36.26
N PRO A 109 -29.68 1.52 -35.70
CA PRO A 109 -30.34 2.81 -35.75
C PRO A 109 -29.51 3.87 -34.98
N PRO A 110 -29.64 5.17 -35.33
CA PRO A 110 -28.97 6.25 -34.61
C PRO A 110 -29.32 6.25 -33.12
N ILE A 111 -28.32 6.45 -32.25
CA ILE A 111 -28.46 6.42 -30.79
C ILE A 111 -28.43 7.85 -30.26
N PRO A 112 -29.41 8.32 -29.46
CA PRO A 112 -29.38 9.67 -28.90
C PRO A 112 -28.12 9.95 -28.07
N VAL A 113 -27.46 11.09 -28.29
CA VAL A 113 -26.32 11.53 -27.49
C VAL A 113 -26.84 12.25 -26.25
N SER A 114 -26.93 11.52 -25.13
CA SER A 114 -27.26 12.06 -23.79
C SER A 114 -28.55 12.89 -23.70
N ASN A 115 -29.50 12.72 -24.64
CA ASN A 115 -30.70 13.55 -24.81
C ASN A 115 -30.42 15.06 -24.92
N GLN A 116 -29.22 15.44 -25.39
CA GLN A 116 -28.82 16.83 -25.54
C GLN A 116 -29.17 17.36 -26.92
N THR A 117 -29.47 18.65 -26.99
CA THR A 117 -29.51 19.39 -28.26
C THR A 117 -28.12 19.89 -28.67
N PHE A 118 -27.97 20.40 -29.89
CA PHE A 118 -26.69 20.92 -30.37
C PHE A 118 -26.19 22.11 -29.53
N SER A 119 -27.08 23.05 -29.15
CA SER A 119 -26.66 24.18 -28.32
C SER A 119 -26.24 23.74 -26.92
N GLU A 120 -26.96 22.79 -26.30
CA GLU A 120 -26.60 22.24 -24.98
C GLU A 120 -25.24 21.52 -25.02
N TRP A 121 -25.01 20.73 -26.06
CA TRP A 121 -23.73 20.04 -26.29
C TRP A 121 -22.60 21.06 -26.48
N LEU A 122 -22.80 22.07 -27.32
CA LEU A 122 -21.80 23.10 -27.62
C LEU A 122 -21.49 23.95 -26.38
N GLU A 123 -22.51 24.31 -25.59
CA GLU A 123 -22.34 25.04 -24.33
C GLU A 123 -21.60 24.19 -23.30
N TYR A 124 -21.95 22.91 -23.17
CA TYR A 124 -21.26 21.96 -22.29
C TYR A 124 -19.77 21.88 -22.63
N HIS A 125 -19.42 21.57 -23.88
CA HIS A 125 -18.03 21.41 -24.30
C HIS A 125 -17.25 22.74 -24.32
N THR A 126 -17.88 23.87 -24.65
CA THR A 126 -17.23 25.19 -24.54
C THR A 126 -16.91 25.54 -23.09
N ARG A 127 -17.84 25.28 -22.15
CA ARG A 127 -17.59 25.46 -20.70
C ARG A 127 -16.47 24.53 -20.23
N TRP A 128 -16.46 23.30 -20.70
CA TRP A 128 -15.43 22.31 -20.40
C TRP A 128 -14.05 22.75 -20.89
N GLU A 129 -13.95 23.18 -22.14
CA GLU A 129 -12.70 23.67 -22.72
C GLU A 129 -12.17 24.89 -21.96
N LYS A 130 -13.04 25.85 -21.60
CA LYS A 130 -12.66 27.00 -20.76
C LYS A 130 -12.13 26.54 -19.40
N ARG A 131 -12.79 25.57 -18.76
CA ARG A 131 -12.37 25.00 -17.46
C ARG A 131 -11.03 24.26 -17.58
N PHE A 132 -10.84 23.47 -18.62
CA PHE A 132 -9.60 22.75 -18.90
C PHE A 132 -8.44 23.71 -19.15
N ARG A 133 -8.61 24.70 -20.03
CA ARG A 133 -7.58 25.72 -20.30
C ARG A 133 -7.19 26.46 -19.01
N ARG A 134 -8.16 26.77 -18.15
CA ARG A 134 -7.91 27.39 -16.85
C ARG A 134 -7.09 26.49 -15.92
N ALA A 135 -7.51 25.24 -15.76
CA ALA A 135 -6.81 24.27 -14.91
C ALA A 135 -5.39 23.99 -15.43
N TRP A 136 -5.23 23.88 -16.74
CA TRP A 136 -3.94 23.72 -17.40
C TRP A 136 -3.02 24.91 -17.14
N THR A 137 -3.54 26.13 -17.32
CA THR A 137 -2.81 27.38 -17.06
C THR A 137 -2.36 27.45 -15.60
N ARG A 138 -3.24 27.13 -14.65
CA ARG A 138 -2.90 27.04 -13.23
C ARG A 138 -1.79 26.04 -12.97
N CYS A 139 -1.92 24.82 -13.50
CA CYS A 139 -0.88 23.81 -13.32
C CYS A 139 0.47 24.25 -13.88
N ARG A 140 0.49 24.94 -15.03
CA ARG A 140 1.72 25.54 -15.59
C ARG A 140 2.29 26.62 -14.66
N ASN A 141 1.45 27.50 -14.11
CA ASN A 141 1.88 28.50 -13.14
C ASN A 141 2.47 27.85 -11.88
N ARG A 142 1.82 26.82 -11.35
CA ARG A 142 2.28 26.07 -10.17
C ARG A 142 3.59 25.32 -10.45
N GLN A 143 3.75 24.73 -11.64
CA GLN A 143 5.02 24.14 -12.09
C GLN A 143 6.15 25.19 -12.17
N ALA A 144 5.85 26.41 -12.65
CA ALA A 144 6.83 27.49 -12.70
C ALA A 144 7.19 28.03 -11.30
N GLU A 145 6.29 27.94 -10.33
CA GLU A 145 6.54 28.28 -8.92
C GLU A 145 7.39 27.24 -8.19
N ALA A 146 7.40 25.98 -8.63
CA ALA A 146 8.13 24.90 -7.98
C ALA A 146 9.65 25.10 -8.12
N LYS A 147 10.37 25.21 -6.99
CA LYS A 147 11.83 25.45 -6.95
C LYS A 147 12.64 24.18 -6.70
N GLY A 148 12.00 23.00 -6.75
CA GLY A 148 12.60 21.71 -6.49
C GLY A 148 11.58 20.61 -6.25
N ASN A 149 12.02 19.55 -5.55
CA ASN A 149 11.21 18.36 -5.24
C ASN A 149 10.86 18.27 -3.74
N ARG A 150 10.73 19.41 -3.05
CA ARG A 150 10.29 19.39 -1.64
C ARG A 150 8.79 19.19 -1.62
N ILE A 151 8.27 18.63 -0.54
CA ILE A 151 6.81 18.50 -0.35
C ILE A 151 6.07 19.85 -0.35
N GLN A 152 6.79 20.97 -0.12
CA GLN A 152 6.23 22.33 -0.20
C GLN A 152 6.17 22.89 -1.62
N ASP A 153 6.96 22.33 -2.53
CA ASP A 153 6.93 22.70 -3.93
C ASP A 153 5.67 22.09 -4.55
N TRP A 154 5.10 22.77 -5.54
CA TRP A 154 3.91 22.28 -6.22
C TRP A 154 4.22 21.02 -7.02
N SER A 155 3.45 19.98 -6.75
CA SER A 155 3.31 18.81 -7.61
C SER A 155 2.04 18.97 -8.43
N ALA A 156 2.17 19.07 -9.74
CA ALA A 156 1.04 19.20 -10.65
C ALA A 156 0.83 17.91 -11.47
N PRO A 157 0.28 16.83 -10.88
CA PRO A 157 0.09 15.57 -11.59
C PRO A 157 -0.94 15.72 -12.72
N ILE A 158 -0.62 15.13 -13.86
CA ILE A 158 -1.54 14.93 -14.98
C ILE A 158 -1.76 13.42 -15.07
N LEU A 159 -2.93 12.99 -14.64
CA LEU A 159 -3.30 11.57 -14.61
C LEU A 159 -3.85 11.17 -15.98
N ARG A 160 -3.29 10.09 -16.54
CA ARG A 160 -3.66 9.58 -17.85
C ARG A 160 -3.98 8.09 -17.78
N VAL A 161 -4.95 7.68 -18.59
CA VAL A 161 -5.21 6.28 -18.90
C VAL A 161 -5.07 6.15 -20.42
N GLN A 162 -4.08 5.38 -20.85
CA GLN A 162 -3.63 5.38 -22.25
C GLN A 162 -3.27 6.81 -22.70
N ASP A 163 -3.92 7.31 -23.76
CA ASP A 163 -3.71 8.67 -24.29
C ASP A 163 -4.69 9.71 -23.73
N TYR A 164 -5.63 9.31 -22.85
CA TYR A 164 -6.66 10.19 -22.33
C TYR A 164 -6.28 10.80 -20.99
N ILE A 165 -6.44 12.11 -20.85
CA ILE A 165 -6.29 12.81 -19.57
C ILE A 165 -7.56 12.61 -18.76
N ILE A 166 -7.41 12.02 -17.56
CA ILE A 166 -8.52 11.71 -16.67
C ILE A 166 -8.53 12.61 -15.43
N GLY A 167 -7.44 13.34 -15.16
CA GLY A 167 -7.39 14.26 -14.04
C GLY A 167 -6.19 15.18 -14.09
N ILE A 168 -6.41 16.43 -13.65
CA ILE A 168 -5.37 17.43 -13.46
C ILE A 168 -5.46 17.95 -12.03
N GLY A 169 -4.35 17.89 -11.31
CA GLY A 169 -4.25 18.42 -9.95
C GLY A 169 -3.06 19.35 -9.79
N ALA A 170 -3.12 20.24 -8.79
CA ALA A 170 -1.97 20.97 -8.29
C ALA A 170 -1.96 20.92 -6.76
N PHE A 171 -1.00 20.18 -6.21
CA PHE A 171 -0.94 19.84 -4.79
C PHE A 171 0.41 20.25 -4.21
N ARG A 172 0.39 20.82 -3.02
CA ARG A 172 1.59 20.95 -2.19
C ARG A 172 1.19 20.73 -0.75
N PHE A 173 2.18 20.48 0.10
CA PHE A 173 1.97 20.59 1.52
C PHE A 173 2.09 22.06 1.97
N SER A 174 1.11 22.53 2.74
CA SER A 174 1.01 23.94 3.13
C SER A 174 1.25 24.18 4.61
N TYR A 175 2.23 25.06 4.88
CA TYR A 175 2.56 25.37 6.26
C TYR A 175 1.45 26.16 6.99
N LYS A 176 0.70 26.93 6.23
CA LYS A 176 -0.37 27.78 6.77
C LYS A 176 -1.53 26.93 7.29
N PHE A 177 -1.87 25.85 6.58
CA PHE A 177 -3.17 25.20 6.77
C PHE A 177 -3.17 23.96 7.62
N GLY A 178 -2.11 23.15 7.64
CA GLY A 178 -2.23 21.87 8.34
C GLY A 178 -2.12 20.62 7.51
N CYS A 179 -2.07 20.76 6.21
CA CYS A 179 -2.63 19.74 5.35
C CYS A 179 -2.10 19.88 3.93
N LEU A 180 -2.60 19.01 3.06
CA LEU A 180 -2.45 19.20 1.63
C LEU A 180 -3.23 20.44 1.19
N GLU A 181 -2.55 21.35 0.53
CA GLU A 181 -3.17 22.45 -0.22
C GLU A 181 -3.36 22.00 -1.66
N ALA A 182 -4.61 22.09 -2.11
CA ALA A 182 -5.04 21.74 -3.47
C ALA A 182 -5.54 23.00 -4.17
N ASP A 183 -4.77 23.48 -5.13
CA ASP A 183 -5.08 24.74 -5.81
C ASP A 183 -5.76 24.52 -7.17
N GLU A 184 -5.54 23.35 -7.76
CA GLU A 184 -6.33 22.87 -8.88
C GLU A 184 -6.76 21.42 -8.64
N PHE A 185 -8.00 21.11 -9.00
CA PHE A 185 -8.60 19.80 -8.91
C PHE A 185 -9.65 19.67 -10.02
N LEU A 186 -9.23 19.12 -11.16
CA LEU A 186 -10.07 18.94 -12.34
C LEU A 186 -10.11 17.45 -12.71
N PRO A 187 -11.11 16.69 -12.25
CA PRO A 187 -11.37 15.35 -12.78
C PRO A 187 -12.00 15.48 -14.17
N MET A 188 -11.52 14.69 -15.14
CA MET A 188 -11.98 14.76 -16.53
C MET A 188 -12.80 13.50 -16.89
N PRO A 189 -14.13 13.63 -17.09
CA PRO A 189 -14.96 12.52 -17.55
C PRO A 189 -14.46 12.04 -18.91
N GLN A 190 -14.30 10.73 -19.05
CA GLN A 190 -13.97 10.08 -20.32
C GLN A 190 -15.06 9.08 -20.69
N PRO A 191 -15.47 8.96 -21.97
CA PRO A 191 -16.55 8.07 -22.37
C PRO A 191 -16.31 6.59 -22.04
N HIS A 192 -15.05 6.15 -22.05
CA HIS A 192 -14.65 4.78 -21.74
C HIS A 192 -14.50 4.50 -20.23
N LEU A 193 -14.66 5.51 -19.38
CA LEU A 193 -14.60 5.38 -17.93
C LEU A 193 -15.99 5.44 -17.31
N LYS A 194 -16.19 4.70 -16.22
CA LYS A 194 -17.43 4.74 -15.44
C LYS A 194 -17.65 6.16 -14.89
N LYS A 195 -18.90 6.63 -14.88
CA LYS A 195 -19.25 7.93 -14.29
C LYS A 195 -18.76 8.00 -12.83
N GLY A 196 -17.98 9.04 -12.52
CA GLY A 196 -17.38 9.25 -11.20
C GLY A 196 -16.00 8.63 -11.00
N GLU A 197 -15.50 7.81 -11.93
CA GLU A 197 -14.16 7.21 -11.82
C GLU A 197 -13.04 8.27 -11.83
N PRO A 198 -13.07 9.30 -12.71
CA PRO A 198 -12.03 10.32 -12.75
C PRO A 198 -11.89 11.10 -11.43
N VAL A 199 -13.01 11.42 -10.78
CA VAL A 199 -12.98 12.08 -9.46
C VAL A 199 -12.45 11.15 -8.38
N ARG A 200 -12.81 9.86 -8.39
CA ARG A 200 -12.26 8.88 -7.44
C ARG A 200 -10.74 8.75 -7.58
N ILE A 201 -10.24 8.66 -8.81
CA ILE A 201 -8.80 8.54 -9.09
C ILE A 201 -8.05 9.79 -8.62
N LEU A 202 -8.49 10.99 -9.03
CA LEU A 202 -7.81 12.24 -8.64
C LEU A 202 -7.91 12.52 -7.14
N LEU A 203 -9.05 12.21 -6.52
CA LEU A 203 -9.22 12.31 -5.06
C LEU A 203 -8.27 11.36 -4.35
N SER A 204 -8.13 10.13 -4.84
CA SER A 204 -7.23 9.15 -4.24
C SER A 204 -5.77 9.56 -4.32
N GLU A 205 -5.34 10.13 -5.44
CA GLU A 205 -4.01 10.72 -5.61
C GLU A 205 -3.78 11.86 -4.60
N ALA A 206 -4.76 12.75 -4.43
CA ALA A 206 -4.69 13.82 -3.45
C ALA A 206 -4.59 13.26 -2.02
N LEU A 207 -5.41 12.27 -1.66
CA LEU A 207 -5.42 11.69 -0.32
C LEU A 207 -4.16 10.90 0.01
N ALA A 208 -3.61 10.15 -0.94
CA ALA A 208 -2.30 9.49 -0.79
C ALA A 208 -1.20 10.52 -0.50
N ARG A 209 -1.15 11.62 -1.27
CA ARG A 209 -0.21 12.73 -1.01
C ARG A 209 -0.45 13.42 0.32
N ALA A 210 -1.71 13.65 0.70
CA ALA A 210 -2.04 14.24 2.00
C ALA A 210 -1.45 13.38 3.12
N ARG A 211 -1.65 12.06 3.05
CA ARG A 211 -1.12 11.09 4.02
C ARG A 211 0.41 11.12 4.05
N ASP A 212 1.05 11.01 2.89
CA ASP A 212 2.51 10.97 2.79
C ASP A 212 3.15 12.26 3.29
N TYR A 213 2.55 13.41 3.00
CA TYR A 213 3.11 14.70 3.36
C TYR A 213 2.82 15.11 4.80
N THR A 214 1.71 14.64 5.39
CA THR A 214 1.20 15.18 6.67
C THR A 214 0.85 14.16 7.74
N GLY A 215 0.75 12.87 7.39
CA GLY A 215 0.16 11.84 8.24
C GLY A 215 -1.35 11.99 8.46
N SER A 216 -1.99 12.94 7.79
CA SER A 216 -3.42 13.23 7.82
C SER A 216 -4.00 13.14 6.40
N LEU A 217 -5.32 13.02 6.28
CA LEU A 217 -6.05 13.03 5.02
C LEU A 217 -6.73 14.37 4.74
N SER A 218 -6.45 15.38 5.57
CA SER A 218 -7.05 16.69 5.41
C SER A 218 -6.60 17.36 4.12
N ILE A 219 -7.52 18.06 3.46
CA ILE A 219 -7.26 18.84 2.24
C ILE A 219 -7.85 20.23 2.41
N GLN A 220 -7.08 21.27 2.09
CA GLN A 220 -7.55 22.63 1.94
C GLN A 220 -7.49 23.03 0.46
N PHE A 221 -8.65 23.34 -0.12
CA PHE A 221 -8.75 23.92 -1.45
C PHE A 221 -8.49 25.42 -1.40
N THR A 222 -7.70 25.92 -2.35
CA THR A 222 -7.29 27.32 -2.43
C THR A 222 -7.38 27.89 -3.83
N LYS A 223 -7.29 29.21 -3.93
CA LYS A 223 -7.11 29.95 -5.18
C LYS A 223 -6.08 31.07 -4.99
N ASP A 224 -5.25 31.31 -5.99
CA ASP A 224 -4.38 32.49 -6.08
C ASP A 224 -5.18 33.76 -6.37
N LEU A 225 -5.04 34.78 -5.53
CA LEU A 225 -5.71 36.07 -5.74
C LEU A 225 -5.21 36.82 -6.97
N ARG A 226 -4.01 36.49 -7.48
CA ARG A 226 -3.43 37.11 -8.68
C ARG A 226 -4.01 36.55 -9.98
N GLU A 227 -4.74 35.45 -9.90
CA GLU A 227 -5.34 34.79 -11.05
C GLU A 227 -6.57 35.53 -11.58
N ASP A 228 -6.63 35.69 -12.89
CA ASP A 228 -7.84 36.10 -13.58
C ASP A 228 -8.85 34.94 -13.75
N GLU A 229 -9.93 35.19 -14.50
CA GLU A 229 -10.94 34.17 -14.80
C GLU A 229 -10.42 32.96 -15.61
N ASN A 230 -9.28 33.13 -16.30
CA ASN A 230 -8.62 32.11 -17.11
C ASN A 230 -7.47 31.43 -16.34
N GLY A 231 -7.25 31.79 -15.07
CA GLY A 231 -6.17 31.24 -14.24
C GLY A 231 -4.79 31.79 -14.58
N ALA A 232 -4.71 32.85 -15.41
CA ALA A 232 -3.46 33.53 -15.72
C ALA A 232 -3.09 34.52 -14.61
N ILE A 233 -1.82 34.58 -14.24
CA ILE A 233 -1.29 35.55 -13.28
C ILE A 233 -1.04 36.87 -14.02
N LYS A 234 -1.93 37.85 -13.85
CA LYS A 234 -1.82 39.17 -14.54
C LYS A 234 -0.77 40.09 -13.91
N ASN A 235 -0.69 40.09 -12.59
CA ASN A 235 0.17 41.00 -11.84
C ASN A 235 1.17 40.19 -11.00
N PRO A 236 2.31 39.76 -11.57
CA PRO A 236 3.32 39.00 -10.84
C PRO A 236 3.95 39.79 -9.67
N GLU A 237 3.84 41.12 -9.69
CA GLU A 237 4.30 42.02 -8.61
C GLU A 237 3.45 41.95 -7.34
N LEU A 238 2.18 41.53 -7.45
CA LEU A 238 1.35 41.31 -6.28
C LEU A 238 1.93 40.17 -5.44
N LYS A 239 1.90 40.35 -4.12
CA LYS A 239 2.35 39.32 -3.18
C LYS A 239 1.58 38.02 -3.43
N GLU A 240 2.30 36.90 -3.48
CA GLU A 240 1.68 35.59 -3.58
C GLU A 240 0.77 35.36 -2.37
N GLU A 241 -0.54 35.44 -2.60
CA GLU A 241 -1.56 35.24 -1.58
C GLU A 241 -2.59 34.22 -2.08
N ARG A 242 -2.87 33.23 -1.21
CA ARG A 242 -3.82 32.14 -1.46
C ARG A 242 -4.96 32.25 -0.45
N VAL A 243 -6.18 32.24 -0.97
CA VAL A 243 -7.42 32.24 -0.17
C VAL A 243 -8.13 30.90 -0.30
N PRO A 244 -8.91 30.48 0.72
CA PRO A 244 -9.76 29.30 0.60
C PRO A 244 -10.68 29.36 -0.62
N ALA A 245 -10.86 28.23 -1.29
CA ALA A 245 -11.77 28.07 -2.43
C ALA A 245 -12.74 26.93 -2.15
N SER A 246 -13.95 26.98 -2.72
CA SER A 246 -14.96 25.95 -2.43
C SER A 246 -14.51 24.53 -2.79
N ILE A 247 -15.02 23.54 -2.06
CA ILE A 247 -14.81 22.12 -2.40
C ILE A 247 -15.33 21.86 -3.83
N PRO A 248 -14.55 21.20 -4.71
CA PRO A 248 -15.00 20.87 -6.07
C PRO A 248 -16.36 20.15 -6.08
N PRO A 249 -17.31 20.56 -6.94
CA PRO A 249 -18.65 19.99 -6.96
C PRO A 249 -18.66 18.49 -7.26
N GLU A 250 -17.68 17.97 -7.99
CA GLU A 250 -17.56 16.54 -8.25
C GLU A 250 -17.26 15.73 -6.98
N ILE A 251 -16.51 16.31 -6.03
CA ILE A 251 -16.28 15.67 -4.73
C ILE A 251 -17.56 15.70 -3.89
N LEU A 252 -18.34 16.78 -3.97
CA LEU A 252 -19.64 16.88 -3.30
C LEU A 252 -20.64 15.85 -3.87
N GLU A 253 -20.72 15.70 -5.20
CA GLU A 253 -21.55 14.66 -5.85
C GLU A 253 -21.12 13.26 -5.39
N LEU A 254 -19.81 13.00 -5.35
CA LEU A 254 -19.27 11.73 -4.87
C LEU A 254 -19.61 11.49 -3.39
N ALA A 255 -19.50 12.50 -2.53
CA ALA A 255 -19.82 12.40 -1.11
C ALA A 255 -21.33 12.16 -0.89
N ASN A 256 -22.18 12.88 -1.62
CA ASN A 256 -23.63 12.70 -1.59
C ASN A 256 -24.05 11.29 -2.02
N ARG A 257 -23.41 10.74 -3.06
CA ARG A 257 -23.63 9.35 -3.52
C ARG A 257 -23.40 8.32 -2.41
N TYR A 258 -22.48 8.59 -1.49
CA TYR A 258 -22.17 7.71 -0.36
C TYR A 258 -22.78 8.18 0.97
N SER A 259 -23.68 9.18 0.94
CA SER A 259 -24.32 9.75 2.14
C SER A 259 -23.33 10.29 3.18
N ILE A 260 -22.24 10.89 2.71
CA ILE A 260 -21.22 11.51 3.56
C ILE A 260 -21.43 13.02 3.56
N ASN A 261 -21.74 13.57 4.74
CA ASN A 261 -21.96 14.99 4.93
C ASN A 261 -20.61 15.70 5.09
N LEU A 262 -20.12 16.32 4.02
CA LEU A 262 -18.96 17.20 4.08
C LEU A 262 -19.33 18.54 4.75
N PRO A 263 -18.35 19.21 5.40
CA PRO A 263 -18.57 20.55 5.95
C PRO A 263 -18.99 21.57 4.87
N PRO A 264 -19.46 22.78 5.26
CA PRO A 264 -19.93 23.79 4.32
C PRO A 264 -18.95 24.01 3.15
N PRO A 265 -19.38 23.83 1.89
CA PRO A 265 -18.50 23.80 0.73
C PRO A 265 -17.63 25.05 0.59
N GLU A 266 -18.13 26.23 1.00
CA GLU A 266 -17.42 27.51 0.83
C GLU A 266 -16.12 27.59 1.65
N LYS A 267 -15.99 26.77 2.69
CA LYS A 267 -14.76 26.71 3.50
C LYS A 267 -13.61 26.02 2.79
N GLY A 268 -13.90 25.21 1.77
CA GLY A 268 -12.86 24.53 1.01
C GLY A 268 -12.05 23.50 1.79
N PHE A 269 -12.56 23.00 2.91
CA PHE A 269 -11.77 22.16 3.81
C PHE A 269 -12.44 20.80 3.97
N ILE A 270 -11.70 19.72 3.72
CA ILE A 270 -12.13 18.35 4.04
C ILE A 270 -11.31 17.87 5.24
N ALA A 271 -11.99 17.54 6.34
CA ALA A 271 -11.33 17.04 7.54
C ALA A 271 -10.81 15.61 7.33
N HIS A 272 -9.87 15.17 8.18
CA HIS A 272 -9.27 13.82 8.08
C HIS A 272 -10.31 12.70 8.13
N GLU A 273 -11.28 12.77 9.04
CA GLU A 273 -12.28 11.71 9.22
C GLU A 273 -13.25 11.65 8.03
N ASP A 274 -13.69 12.81 7.52
CA ASP A 274 -14.55 12.90 6.35
C ASP A 274 -13.85 12.36 5.10
N ALA A 275 -12.59 12.77 4.90
CA ALA A 275 -11.74 12.28 3.83
C ALA A 275 -11.53 10.76 3.91
N LYS A 276 -11.24 10.21 5.10
CA LYS A 276 -11.09 8.77 5.34
C LYS A 276 -12.37 8.02 4.98
N ASN A 277 -13.52 8.49 5.47
CA ASN A 277 -14.81 7.86 5.22
C ASN A 277 -15.18 7.92 3.74
N LEU A 278 -14.93 9.05 3.07
CA LEU A 278 -15.19 9.21 1.64
C LEU A 278 -14.30 8.29 0.81
N TRP A 279 -13.02 8.22 1.15
CA TRP A 279 -12.07 7.37 0.44
C TRP A 279 -12.44 5.90 0.55
N PHE A 280 -12.73 5.45 1.78
CA PHE A 280 -13.13 4.08 2.05
C PHE A 280 -14.47 3.72 1.42
N ALA A 281 -15.47 4.60 1.52
CA ALA A 281 -16.78 4.39 0.89
C ALA A 281 -16.66 4.29 -0.63
N SER A 282 -15.73 5.04 -1.23
CA SER A 282 -15.46 4.98 -2.67
C SER A 282 -14.99 3.62 -3.14
N LEU A 283 -14.51 2.71 -2.28
CA LEU A 283 -14.16 1.35 -2.68
C LEU A 283 -15.39 0.49 -3.01
N GLU A 284 -16.60 0.93 -2.62
CA GLU A 284 -17.86 0.21 -2.88
C GLU A 284 -17.85 -1.24 -2.37
N PHE A 285 -17.22 -1.48 -1.22
CA PHE A 285 -17.21 -2.81 -0.62
C PHE A 285 -18.62 -3.28 -0.19
N PRO A 286 -18.89 -4.60 -0.24
CA PRO A 286 -20.07 -5.18 0.40
C PRO A 286 -20.13 -4.84 1.89
N ASN A 287 -21.33 -4.70 2.45
CA ASN A 287 -21.52 -4.32 3.86
C ASN A 287 -20.83 -5.27 4.84
N GLU A 288 -20.91 -6.58 4.59
CA GLU A 288 -20.21 -7.59 5.41
C GLU A 288 -18.69 -7.34 5.45
N VAL A 289 -18.08 -6.98 4.32
CA VAL A 289 -16.65 -6.65 4.26
C VAL A 289 -16.36 -5.34 4.99
N LYS A 290 -17.22 -4.32 4.85
CA LYS A 290 -17.09 -3.05 5.57
C LYS A 290 -17.13 -3.27 7.09
N GLU A 291 -18.08 -4.06 7.58
CA GLU A 291 -18.22 -4.39 9.01
C GLU A 291 -16.97 -5.10 9.55
N ARG A 292 -16.45 -6.09 8.82
CA ARG A 292 -15.20 -6.79 9.21
C ARG A 292 -14.01 -5.84 9.26
N ILE A 293 -13.88 -4.94 8.29
CA ILE A 293 -12.81 -3.95 8.26
C ILE A 293 -12.93 -2.98 9.44
N VAL A 294 -14.13 -2.48 9.73
CA VAL A 294 -14.38 -1.60 10.89
C VAL A 294 -14.04 -2.32 12.20
N ALA A 295 -14.48 -3.57 12.38
CA ALA A 295 -14.15 -4.35 13.58
C ALA A 295 -12.64 -4.56 13.77
N LEU A 296 -11.89 -4.77 12.68
CA LEU A 296 -10.43 -4.89 12.71
C LEU A 296 -9.72 -3.54 12.98
N GLU A 297 -10.27 -2.43 12.48
CA GLU A 297 -9.78 -1.09 12.79
C GLU A 297 -9.98 -0.75 14.28
N GLU A 298 -11.19 -0.98 14.81
CA GLU A 298 -11.51 -0.76 16.23
C GLU A 298 -10.67 -1.63 17.16
N ALA A 299 -10.34 -2.84 16.71
CA ALA A 299 -9.45 -3.73 17.44
C ALA A 299 -7.95 -3.37 17.30
N GLY A 300 -7.59 -2.49 16.36
CA GLY A 300 -6.23 -1.98 16.15
C GLY A 300 -5.34 -2.79 15.21
N TYR A 301 -5.91 -3.69 14.40
CA TYR A 301 -5.13 -4.54 13.47
C TYR A 301 -5.09 -4.05 12.03
N LEU A 302 -5.89 -3.05 11.66
CA LEU A 302 -5.86 -2.37 10.35
C LEU A 302 -6.25 -0.90 10.48
N LYS A 303 -6.09 -0.15 9.38
CA LYS A 303 -6.58 1.22 9.22
C LYS A 303 -7.31 1.33 7.90
N ARG A 304 -8.53 1.86 7.88
CA ARG A 304 -9.37 1.92 6.67
C ARG A 304 -8.73 2.73 5.55
N GLU A 305 -8.04 3.83 5.89
CA GLU A 305 -7.32 4.64 4.91
C GLU A 305 -6.22 3.86 4.19
N ILE A 306 -5.54 2.95 4.89
CA ILE A 306 -4.48 2.16 4.28
C ILE A 306 -5.08 1.06 3.39
N VAL A 307 -6.22 0.48 3.77
CA VAL A 307 -6.94 -0.45 2.89
C VAL A 307 -7.36 0.23 1.59
N ALA A 308 -7.84 1.48 1.65
CA ALA A 308 -8.15 2.25 0.45
C ALA A 308 -6.90 2.47 -0.41
N GLU A 309 -5.84 2.98 0.20
CA GLU A 309 -4.59 3.28 -0.49
C GLU A 309 -4.00 2.06 -1.22
N ILE A 310 -3.88 0.90 -0.57
CA ILE A 310 -3.24 -0.28 -1.17
C ILE A 310 -4.04 -0.84 -2.35
N ILE A 311 -5.36 -0.63 -2.38
CA ILE A 311 -6.22 -1.03 -3.50
C ILE A 311 -6.03 -0.09 -4.68
N ILE A 312 -5.95 1.20 -4.41
CA ILE A 312 -5.71 2.22 -5.45
C ILE A 312 -4.31 2.11 -6.03
N LEU A 313 -3.30 1.82 -5.19
CA LEU A 313 -1.95 1.53 -5.65
C LEU A 313 -1.84 0.18 -6.40
N GLY A 314 -2.92 -0.59 -6.46
CA GLY A 314 -2.98 -1.87 -7.18
C GLY A 314 -2.16 -2.98 -6.51
N TYR A 315 -1.87 -2.89 -5.21
CA TYR A 315 -1.22 -3.98 -4.48
C TYR A 315 -2.16 -5.16 -4.29
N TRP A 316 -3.46 -4.86 -4.13
CA TRP A 316 -4.55 -5.83 -4.18
C TRP A 316 -5.63 -5.25 -5.08
N THR A 317 -6.25 -6.07 -5.93
CA THR A 317 -7.46 -5.63 -6.60
C THR A 317 -8.61 -5.52 -5.58
N ARG A 318 -9.63 -4.72 -5.90
CA ARG A 318 -10.82 -4.61 -5.05
C ARG A 318 -11.45 -5.99 -4.83
N GLU A 319 -11.55 -6.77 -5.89
CA GLU A 319 -12.15 -8.10 -5.91
C GLU A 319 -11.34 -9.09 -5.06
N GLU A 320 -10.00 -9.07 -5.16
CA GLU A 320 -9.10 -9.84 -4.29
C GLU A 320 -9.29 -9.49 -2.82
N ALA A 321 -9.33 -8.20 -2.48
CA ALA A 321 -9.53 -7.75 -1.11
C ALA A 321 -10.89 -8.22 -0.56
N ILE A 322 -11.98 -8.06 -1.33
CA ILE A 322 -13.31 -8.55 -0.93
C ILE A 322 -13.26 -10.05 -0.64
N TRP A 323 -12.70 -10.86 -1.54
CA TRP A 323 -12.61 -12.30 -1.33
C TRP A 323 -11.79 -12.65 -0.09
N ILE A 324 -10.65 -11.99 0.12
CA ILE A 324 -9.81 -12.22 1.29
C ILE A 324 -10.57 -11.88 2.57
N PHE A 325 -11.24 -10.72 2.63
CA PHE A 325 -12.03 -10.34 3.81
C PHE A 325 -13.22 -11.26 4.08
N LEU A 326 -13.80 -11.88 3.05
CA LEU A 326 -14.90 -12.85 3.20
C LEU A 326 -14.42 -14.21 3.70
N ASN A 327 -13.24 -14.67 3.27
CA ASN A 327 -12.85 -16.08 3.41
C ASN A 327 -11.65 -16.33 4.34
N ALA A 328 -10.73 -15.37 4.48
CA ALA A 328 -9.58 -15.54 5.34
C ALA A 328 -9.99 -15.37 6.83
N PRO A 329 -9.47 -16.20 7.75
CA PRO A 329 -9.70 -16.04 9.18
C PRO A 329 -9.05 -14.75 9.73
N ARG A 330 -7.90 -14.40 9.15
CA ARG A 330 -7.08 -13.22 9.47
C ARG A 330 -6.80 -12.41 8.20
N PRO A 331 -7.82 -11.78 7.59
CA PRO A 331 -7.65 -11.08 6.33
C PRO A 331 -6.66 -9.93 6.42
N GLU A 332 -6.59 -9.25 7.56
CA GLU A 332 -5.62 -8.20 7.84
C GLU A 332 -4.18 -8.70 7.77
N ALA A 333 -3.92 -9.96 8.14
CA ALA A 333 -2.58 -10.51 8.15
C ALA A 333 -1.97 -10.59 6.75
N LEU A 334 -2.80 -10.94 5.78
CA LEU A 334 -2.46 -10.99 4.36
C LEU A 334 -2.52 -9.60 3.72
N VAL A 335 -3.64 -8.90 3.85
CA VAL A 335 -3.87 -7.61 3.18
C VAL A 335 -2.89 -6.55 3.68
N MET A 336 -2.63 -6.50 5.00
CA MET A 336 -1.70 -5.55 5.62
C MET A 336 -0.26 -6.07 5.68
N GLY A 337 -0.01 -7.34 5.31
CA GLY A 337 1.31 -7.96 5.43
C GLY A 337 1.83 -8.00 6.88
N SER A 338 0.95 -8.10 7.88
CA SER A 338 1.37 -8.11 9.29
C SER A 338 1.99 -9.44 9.71
N ASP A 339 1.59 -10.54 9.06
CA ASP A 339 2.28 -11.82 9.22
C ASP A 339 3.67 -11.77 8.57
N CYS A 340 4.66 -12.23 9.32
CA CYS A 340 6.05 -12.24 8.92
C CYS A 340 6.54 -13.68 8.72
N VAL A 341 7.51 -13.86 7.83
CA VAL A 341 8.02 -15.20 7.53
C VAL A 341 8.64 -15.85 8.78
N GLU A 342 9.17 -15.04 9.70
CA GLU A 342 9.64 -15.51 11.01
C GLU A 342 8.58 -16.27 11.83
N ASP A 343 7.28 -16.02 11.62
CA ASP A 343 6.18 -16.81 12.19
C ASP A 343 5.59 -17.75 11.13
N ARG A 344 6.33 -18.82 10.79
CA ARG A 344 6.03 -19.69 9.64
C ARG A 344 4.58 -20.20 9.60
N PRO A 345 3.97 -20.72 10.68
CA PRO A 345 2.59 -21.20 10.60
C PRO A 345 1.60 -20.10 10.21
N SER A 346 1.71 -18.92 10.82
CA SER A 346 0.85 -17.77 10.49
C SER A 346 1.08 -17.29 9.07
N TYR A 347 2.33 -17.20 8.65
CA TYR A 347 2.69 -16.85 7.28
C TYR A 347 2.13 -17.85 6.26
N ALA A 348 2.26 -19.16 6.50
CA ALA A 348 1.74 -20.20 5.62
C ALA A 348 0.21 -20.14 5.46
N GLU A 349 -0.53 -19.79 6.52
CA GLU A 349 -1.97 -19.52 6.43
C GLU A 349 -2.25 -18.38 5.44
N SER A 350 -1.58 -17.23 5.63
CA SER A 350 -1.72 -16.06 4.76
C SER A 350 -1.41 -16.39 3.30
N MET A 351 -0.34 -17.16 3.04
CA MET A 351 0.03 -17.59 1.68
C MET A 351 -1.05 -18.46 1.02
N ASN A 352 -1.65 -19.42 1.75
CA ASN A 352 -2.70 -20.27 1.18
C ASN A 352 -3.94 -19.48 0.74
N TYR A 353 -4.37 -18.49 1.53
CA TYR A 353 -5.48 -17.61 1.15
C TYR A 353 -5.09 -16.62 0.04
N GLY A 354 -3.85 -16.12 0.04
CA GLY A 354 -3.32 -15.27 -1.02
C GLY A 354 -3.29 -15.97 -2.38
N ARG A 355 -2.83 -17.23 -2.42
CA ARG A 355 -2.84 -18.06 -3.64
C ARG A 355 -4.26 -18.24 -4.17
N ALA A 356 -5.21 -18.58 -3.30
CA ALA A 356 -6.61 -18.79 -3.69
C ALA A 356 -7.29 -17.51 -4.21
N ALA A 357 -6.94 -16.34 -3.66
CA ALA A 357 -7.44 -15.06 -4.16
C ALA A 357 -6.85 -14.70 -5.54
N MET A 358 -5.53 -14.79 -5.66
CA MET A 358 -4.82 -14.34 -6.86
C MET A 358 -4.97 -15.30 -8.04
N ILE A 359 -5.17 -16.60 -7.81
CA ILE A 359 -5.30 -17.56 -8.91
C ILE A 359 -6.53 -17.30 -9.79
N ALA A 360 -7.63 -16.79 -9.21
CA ALA A 360 -8.81 -16.39 -9.97
C ALA A 360 -8.50 -15.20 -10.91
N THR A 361 -7.77 -14.20 -10.40
CA THR A 361 -7.27 -13.07 -11.19
C THR A 361 -6.33 -13.54 -12.30
N ARG A 362 -5.44 -14.50 -12.03
CA ARG A 362 -4.55 -15.07 -13.04
C ARG A 362 -5.30 -15.84 -14.11
N LEU A 363 -6.33 -16.60 -13.74
CA LEU A 363 -7.21 -17.27 -14.70
C LEU A 363 -7.94 -16.25 -15.58
N LYS A 364 -8.50 -15.19 -14.99
CA LYS A 364 -9.14 -14.09 -15.72
C LYS A 364 -8.22 -13.52 -16.80
N TYR A 365 -6.99 -13.17 -16.44
CA TYR A 365 -6.02 -12.64 -17.39
C TYR A 365 -5.57 -13.68 -18.43
N ALA A 366 -5.48 -14.95 -18.06
CA ALA A 366 -5.15 -16.02 -19.01
C ALA A 366 -6.27 -16.24 -20.04
N VAL A 367 -7.54 -16.17 -19.61
CA VAL A 367 -8.70 -16.20 -20.51
C VAL A 367 -8.67 -14.99 -21.45
N MET A 368 -8.51 -13.77 -20.92
CA MET A 368 -8.39 -12.57 -21.75
C MET A 368 -7.24 -12.66 -22.75
N ALA A 369 -6.06 -13.10 -22.33
CA ALA A 369 -4.90 -13.25 -23.21
C ALA A 369 -5.16 -14.26 -24.33
N LYS A 370 -5.85 -15.38 -24.03
CA LYS A 370 -6.22 -16.39 -25.03
C LYS A 370 -7.26 -15.85 -26.02
N MET A 371 -8.22 -15.08 -25.54
CA MET A 371 -9.24 -14.46 -26.40
C MET A 371 -8.67 -13.37 -27.30
N ASN A 372 -7.59 -12.73 -26.86
CA ASN A 372 -6.89 -11.69 -27.59
C ASN A 372 -5.71 -12.24 -28.43
N GLU A 373 -5.51 -13.57 -28.48
CA GLU A 373 -4.42 -14.16 -29.25
C GLU A 373 -4.64 -13.93 -30.75
N GLY A 374 -3.65 -13.32 -31.40
CA GLY A 374 -3.71 -12.97 -32.82
C GLY A 374 -4.28 -11.58 -33.13
N PHE A 375 -4.80 -10.87 -32.13
CA PHE A 375 -5.29 -9.50 -32.29
C PHE A 375 -4.18 -8.47 -32.06
N THR A 376 -4.20 -7.35 -32.80
CA THR A 376 -3.39 -6.16 -32.49
C THR A 376 -3.95 -5.41 -31.28
N MET A 377 -3.19 -4.47 -30.71
CA MET A 377 -3.67 -3.65 -29.60
C MET A 377 -4.90 -2.83 -29.99
N GLU A 378 -4.95 -2.33 -31.22
CA GLU A 378 -6.09 -1.59 -31.78
C GLU A 378 -7.33 -2.48 -31.89
N GLU A 379 -7.18 -3.71 -32.41
CA GLU A 379 -8.29 -4.65 -32.52
C GLU A 379 -8.82 -5.06 -31.14
N ILE A 380 -7.95 -5.27 -30.15
CA ILE A 380 -8.35 -5.59 -28.76
C ILE A 380 -9.25 -4.49 -28.17
N GLU A 381 -8.95 -3.22 -28.45
CA GLU A 381 -9.76 -2.09 -28.02
C GLU A 381 -11.14 -2.05 -28.70
N GLU A 382 -11.21 -2.49 -29.96
CA GLU A 382 -12.44 -2.52 -30.75
C GLU A 382 -13.37 -3.68 -30.37
N VAL A 383 -12.85 -4.89 -30.15
CA VAL A 383 -13.68 -6.08 -29.84
C VAL A 383 -14.35 -5.96 -28.45
N LYS A 384 -13.86 -5.06 -27.56
CA LYS A 384 -14.40 -4.82 -26.21
C LYS A 384 -14.65 -6.10 -25.40
N ILE A 385 -13.83 -7.13 -25.62
CA ILE A 385 -13.89 -8.37 -24.85
C ILE A 385 -13.42 -8.04 -23.43
N ASN A 386 -14.32 -8.22 -22.48
CA ASN A 386 -14.03 -8.01 -21.08
C ASN A 386 -14.32 -9.30 -20.32
N CYS A 387 -13.41 -9.63 -19.41
CA CYS A 387 -13.58 -10.75 -18.50
C CYS A 387 -13.50 -10.21 -17.07
N GLU A 388 -14.54 -10.50 -16.29
CA GLU A 388 -14.71 -10.00 -14.94
C GLU A 388 -14.74 -11.16 -13.95
N ILE A 389 -14.18 -10.92 -12.76
CA ILE A 389 -14.33 -11.81 -11.62
C ILE A 389 -15.11 -11.11 -10.52
N GLU A 390 -16.06 -11.81 -9.91
CA GLU A 390 -16.85 -11.31 -8.80
C GLU A 390 -16.76 -12.29 -7.63
N PRO A 391 -16.30 -11.88 -6.44
CA PRO A 391 -16.22 -12.76 -5.28
C PRO A 391 -17.61 -13.01 -4.68
N LYS A 392 -17.94 -14.28 -4.45
CA LYS A 392 -19.22 -14.72 -3.87
C LYS A 392 -19.00 -15.77 -2.78
N LYS A 393 -18.92 -15.32 -1.52
CA LYS A 393 -18.52 -16.18 -0.37
C LYS A 393 -17.24 -16.95 -0.71
N ASP A 394 -17.27 -18.28 -0.62
CA ASP A 394 -16.16 -19.19 -0.93
C ASP A 394 -15.76 -19.25 -2.42
N PHE A 395 -16.57 -18.69 -3.30
CA PHE A 395 -16.46 -18.83 -4.74
C PHE A 395 -16.06 -17.54 -5.45
N TRP A 396 -15.73 -17.70 -6.72
CA TRP A 396 -15.65 -16.63 -7.70
C TRP A 396 -16.67 -16.87 -8.81
N TYR A 397 -17.33 -15.82 -9.28
CA TYR A 397 -17.93 -15.83 -10.61
C TYR A 397 -16.93 -15.31 -11.62
N LEU A 398 -16.75 -16.06 -12.69
CA LEU A 398 -16.05 -15.61 -13.89
C LEU A 398 -17.08 -15.37 -14.99
N ARG A 399 -17.16 -14.14 -15.50
CA ARG A 399 -18.02 -13.77 -16.63
C ARG A 399 -17.16 -13.20 -17.75
N CYS A 400 -17.53 -13.48 -19.00
CA CYS A 400 -16.90 -12.85 -20.15
C CYS A 400 -17.96 -12.34 -21.12
N THR A 401 -17.74 -11.18 -21.73
CA THR A 401 -18.69 -10.56 -22.67
C THR A 401 -18.81 -11.32 -23.99
N ALA A 402 -17.90 -12.24 -24.28
CA ALA A 402 -17.92 -13.11 -25.45
C ALA A 402 -17.79 -14.59 -25.04
N LYS A 403 -18.13 -15.49 -25.98
CA LYS A 403 -17.93 -16.93 -25.76
C LYS A 403 -16.45 -17.22 -25.55
N PHE A 404 -16.13 -18.08 -24.58
CA PHE A 404 -14.74 -18.38 -24.24
C PHE A 404 -14.56 -19.85 -23.87
N HIS A 405 -13.31 -20.30 -23.82
CA HIS A 405 -12.93 -21.56 -23.20
C HIS A 405 -11.71 -21.32 -22.31
N PHE A 406 -11.42 -22.25 -21.38
CA PHE A 406 -10.21 -22.11 -20.57
C PHE A 406 -8.93 -22.31 -21.42
N PRO A 407 -7.84 -21.59 -21.14
CA PRO A 407 -6.58 -21.75 -21.88
C PRO A 407 -6.02 -23.17 -21.75
N GLU A 408 -5.35 -23.65 -22.79
CA GLU A 408 -4.87 -25.06 -22.85
C GLU A 408 -3.96 -25.43 -21.68
N LEU A 409 -3.12 -24.49 -21.23
CA LEU A 409 -2.20 -24.69 -20.10
C LEU A 409 -2.92 -24.92 -18.76
N TRP A 410 -4.22 -24.63 -18.68
CA TRP A 410 -5.04 -24.85 -17.48
C TRP A 410 -5.81 -26.19 -17.49
N LEU A 411 -5.78 -26.91 -18.61
CA LEU A 411 -6.52 -28.15 -18.83
C LEU A 411 -5.58 -29.35 -18.71
N ALA A 412 -6.00 -30.40 -18.01
CA ALA A 412 -5.22 -31.62 -17.87
C ALA A 412 -5.37 -32.53 -19.10
N GLY A 413 -4.53 -32.37 -20.13
CA GLY A 413 -4.50 -33.28 -21.28
C GLY A 413 -5.79 -33.25 -22.11
N SER A 414 -6.21 -34.40 -22.67
CA SER A 414 -7.32 -34.57 -23.63
C SER A 414 -8.73 -34.26 -23.09
N VAL A 415 -8.85 -33.45 -22.05
CA VAL A 415 -10.13 -32.98 -21.51
C VAL A 415 -10.85 -32.19 -22.60
N SER A 416 -12.17 -32.41 -22.70
CA SER A 416 -13.04 -31.67 -23.63
C SER A 416 -12.85 -30.16 -23.41
N ARG A 417 -12.89 -29.38 -24.48
CA ARG A 417 -12.80 -27.92 -24.43
C ARG A 417 -14.20 -27.33 -24.50
N PRO A 418 -14.97 -27.30 -23.39
CA PRO A 418 -16.29 -26.70 -23.43
C PRO A 418 -16.15 -25.21 -23.77
N TRP A 419 -16.99 -24.77 -24.70
CA TRP A 419 -17.22 -23.35 -24.91
C TRP A 419 -18.27 -22.90 -23.90
N PHE A 420 -17.95 -21.83 -23.19
CA PHE A 420 -18.82 -21.15 -22.26
C PHE A 420 -19.53 -20.01 -22.99
N GLU A 421 -20.84 -19.88 -22.76
CA GLU A 421 -21.67 -18.86 -23.38
C GLU A 421 -21.33 -17.46 -22.82
N ALA A 422 -21.51 -16.43 -23.65
CA ALA A 422 -21.23 -15.05 -23.29
C ALA A 422 -22.14 -14.57 -22.15
N ASN A 423 -21.60 -13.76 -21.25
CA ASN A 423 -22.22 -13.17 -20.06
C ASN A 423 -22.77 -14.15 -19.01
N GLU A 424 -22.79 -15.45 -19.29
CA GLU A 424 -23.18 -16.48 -18.34
C GLU A 424 -22.03 -16.77 -17.35
N PRO A 425 -22.28 -16.76 -16.02
CA PRO A 425 -21.22 -16.97 -15.03
C PRO A 425 -20.74 -18.41 -14.96
N VAL A 426 -19.44 -18.59 -14.82
CA VAL A 426 -18.80 -19.84 -14.37
C VAL A 426 -18.44 -19.70 -12.89
N LEU A 427 -18.88 -20.64 -12.06
CA LEU A 427 -18.55 -20.68 -10.63
C LEU A 427 -17.19 -21.36 -10.43
N LEU A 428 -16.25 -20.67 -9.79
CA LEU A 428 -14.92 -21.20 -9.49
C LEU A 428 -14.76 -21.39 -7.97
N LEU A 429 -14.35 -22.59 -7.57
CA LEU A 429 -13.82 -22.87 -6.24
C LEU A 429 -12.30 -22.98 -6.32
N CYS A 430 -11.60 -21.92 -5.94
CA CYS A 430 -10.14 -21.87 -6.00
C CYS A 430 -9.51 -22.48 -4.75
N ARG A 431 -8.80 -23.60 -4.91
CA ARG A 431 -8.11 -24.34 -3.83
C ARG A 431 -6.68 -24.76 -4.26
N PRO A 432 -5.82 -23.82 -4.70
CA PRO A 432 -4.44 -24.15 -5.05
C PRO A 432 -3.67 -24.57 -3.80
N HIS A 433 -3.11 -25.78 -3.80
CA HIS A 433 -2.36 -26.32 -2.67
C HIS A 433 -1.58 -27.57 -3.09
N MET A 434 -0.44 -27.83 -2.44
CA MET A 434 0.39 -28.99 -2.76
C MET A 434 -0.26 -30.31 -2.30
N PRO A 435 -0.29 -31.37 -3.13
CA PRO A 435 -0.87 -32.65 -2.73
C PRO A 435 -0.09 -33.27 -1.57
N GLY A 436 -0.76 -33.61 -0.48
CA GLY A 436 -0.26 -34.48 0.59
C GLY A 436 -0.33 -35.97 0.23
N ASN A 437 -0.52 -36.85 1.23
CA ASN A 437 -0.70 -38.28 1.00
C ASN A 437 -2.05 -38.62 0.35
N LYS A 438 -2.09 -39.75 -0.37
CA LYS A 438 -3.24 -40.17 -1.19
C LYS A 438 -4.56 -40.17 -0.41
N GLU A 439 -4.62 -40.86 0.73
CA GLU A 439 -5.89 -41.07 1.45
C GLU A 439 -6.53 -39.75 1.87
N ARG A 440 -5.73 -38.85 2.44
CA ARG A 440 -6.19 -37.56 2.96
C ARG A 440 -6.53 -36.59 1.84
N GLU A 441 -5.73 -36.57 0.78
CA GLU A 441 -5.99 -35.73 -0.38
C GLU A 441 -7.29 -36.11 -1.06
N MET A 442 -7.55 -37.41 -1.24
CA MET A 442 -8.80 -37.86 -1.84
C MET A 442 -10.01 -37.54 -0.97
N GLU A 443 -9.89 -37.63 0.37
CA GLU A 443 -10.96 -37.17 1.28
C GLU A 443 -11.23 -35.67 1.12
N ARG A 444 -10.18 -34.86 1.05
CA ARG A 444 -10.28 -33.41 0.92
C ARG A 444 -10.87 -32.99 -0.44
N LEU A 445 -10.42 -33.62 -1.52
CA LEU A 445 -10.93 -33.37 -2.87
C LEU A 445 -12.42 -33.71 -2.98
N ARG A 446 -12.88 -34.80 -2.36
CA ARG A 446 -14.31 -35.13 -2.28
C ARG A 446 -15.11 -34.07 -1.54
N LYS A 447 -14.59 -33.53 -0.43
CA LYS A 447 -15.25 -32.41 0.27
C LYS A 447 -15.42 -31.18 -0.62
N TYR A 448 -14.44 -30.84 -1.46
CA TYR A 448 -14.58 -29.74 -2.42
C TYR A 448 -15.61 -30.03 -3.50
N LEU A 449 -15.67 -31.28 -3.95
CA LEU A 449 -16.68 -31.72 -4.89
C LEU A 449 -18.08 -31.58 -4.27
N ASP A 450 -18.27 -32.01 -3.03
CA ASP A 450 -19.54 -31.88 -2.31
C ASP A 450 -19.95 -30.41 -2.14
N ILE A 451 -19.02 -29.51 -1.80
CA ILE A 451 -19.27 -28.06 -1.73
C ILE A 451 -19.79 -27.52 -3.07
N LEU A 452 -19.16 -27.90 -4.19
CA LEU A 452 -19.59 -27.47 -5.52
C LEU A 452 -20.93 -28.10 -5.93
N VAL A 453 -21.15 -29.38 -5.64
CA VAL A 453 -22.43 -30.06 -5.91
C VAL A 453 -23.57 -29.37 -5.16
N SER A 454 -23.36 -29.06 -3.87
CA SER A 454 -24.35 -28.39 -3.02
C SER A 454 -24.55 -26.90 -3.33
N ALA A 455 -23.71 -26.28 -4.15
CA ALA A 455 -23.89 -24.88 -4.54
C ALA A 455 -25.10 -24.73 -5.48
N ASN A 456 -26.13 -24.02 -5.05
CA ASN A 456 -27.36 -23.78 -5.83
C ASN A 456 -27.30 -22.49 -6.67
N GLU A 457 -26.10 -22.03 -7.01
CA GLU A 457 -25.91 -20.81 -7.78
C GLU A 457 -26.32 -21.03 -9.26
N PRO A 458 -27.04 -20.09 -9.90
CA PRO A 458 -27.47 -20.20 -11.28
C PRO A 458 -26.29 -19.90 -12.23
N VAL A 459 -25.49 -20.93 -12.52
CA VAL A 459 -24.27 -20.82 -13.33
C VAL A 459 -24.26 -21.84 -14.46
N GLN A 460 -23.61 -21.51 -15.59
CA GLN A 460 -23.50 -22.43 -16.71
C GLN A 460 -22.57 -23.62 -16.41
N ALA A 461 -21.57 -23.41 -15.55
CA ALA A 461 -20.61 -24.43 -15.18
C ALA A 461 -20.02 -24.20 -13.79
N LYS A 462 -19.60 -25.28 -13.16
CA LYS A 462 -18.92 -25.30 -11.86
C LYS A 462 -17.52 -25.85 -12.04
N CYS A 463 -16.53 -25.14 -11.52
CA CYS A 463 -15.13 -25.49 -11.70
C CYS A 463 -14.39 -25.56 -10.36
N LEU A 464 -13.61 -26.62 -10.18
CA LEU A 464 -12.62 -26.74 -9.12
C LEU A 464 -11.25 -26.37 -9.68
N VAL A 465 -10.62 -25.33 -9.12
CA VAL A 465 -9.30 -24.86 -9.54
C VAL A 465 -8.26 -25.38 -8.55
N LEU A 466 -7.41 -26.29 -9.01
CA LEU A 466 -6.32 -26.90 -8.24
C LEU A 466 -4.96 -26.39 -8.75
N SER A 467 -3.89 -26.71 -8.02
CA SER A 467 -2.53 -26.39 -8.45
C SER A 467 -1.96 -27.46 -9.40
N ASN A 468 -0.95 -27.10 -10.19
CA ASN A 468 -0.34 -28.02 -11.18
C ASN A 468 0.27 -29.28 -10.53
N GLU A 469 0.64 -29.20 -9.27
CA GLU A 469 1.33 -30.23 -8.51
C GLU A 469 0.50 -31.53 -8.44
N TYR A 470 -0.83 -31.43 -8.52
CA TYR A 470 -1.73 -32.59 -8.59
C TYR A 470 -1.59 -33.43 -9.86
N ILE A 471 -1.10 -32.84 -10.96
CA ILE A 471 -0.90 -33.55 -12.24
C ILE A 471 0.58 -33.73 -12.59
N SER A 472 1.49 -33.34 -11.69
CA SER A 472 2.93 -33.52 -11.86
C SER A 472 3.40 -34.82 -11.20
N PRO A 473 4.04 -35.75 -11.93
CA PRO A 473 4.61 -36.97 -11.35
C PRO A 473 5.70 -36.69 -10.31
N TYR A 474 6.29 -35.49 -10.34
CA TYR A 474 7.31 -35.09 -9.37
C TYR A 474 6.70 -34.76 -7.99
N TYR A 475 5.46 -34.25 -7.95
CA TYR A 475 4.82 -33.79 -6.72
C TYR A 475 3.68 -34.69 -6.26
N CYS A 476 2.97 -35.37 -7.16
CA CYS A 476 1.86 -36.27 -6.85
C CYS A 476 2.21 -37.71 -7.24
N LYS A 477 2.27 -38.61 -6.23
CA LYS A 477 2.60 -40.03 -6.43
C LYS A 477 1.39 -40.89 -6.84
N PHE A 478 0.19 -40.32 -6.90
CA PHE A 478 -1.09 -41.03 -7.12
C PHE A 478 -1.88 -40.39 -8.27
N LEU A 479 -1.19 -40.19 -9.41
CA LEU A 479 -1.75 -39.51 -10.58
C LEU A 479 -2.98 -40.23 -11.16
N ASP A 480 -3.04 -41.56 -11.08
CA ASP A 480 -4.17 -42.32 -11.60
C ASP A 480 -5.43 -42.08 -10.78
N GLU A 481 -5.30 -41.93 -9.46
CA GLU A 481 -6.39 -41.54 -8.58
C GLU A 481 -6.86 -40.11 -8.84
N ILE A 482 -5.94 -39.19 -9.13
CA ILE A 482 -6.31 -37.84 -9.56
C ILE A 482 -7.08 -37.87 -10.89
N ARG A 483 -6.63 -38.66 -11.88
CA ARG A 483 -7.37 -38.84 -13.15
C ARG A 483 -8.75 -39.43 -12.92
N ASN A 484 -8.89 -40.39 -12.00
CA ASN A 484 -10.17 -40.98 -11.63
C ASN A 484 -11.07 -39.96 -10.92
N PHE A 485 -10.51 -39.12 -10.05
CA PHE A 485 -11.22 -38.02 -9.41
C PHE A 485 -11.74 -37.00 -10.43
N VAL A 486 -10.93 -36.61 -11.42
CA VAL A 486 -11.36 -35.69 -12.49
C VAL A 486 -12.56 -36.28 -13.25
N LYS A 487 -12.51 -37.57 -13.62
CA LYS A 487 -13.64 -38.27 -14.26
C LYS A 487 -14.87 -38.35 -13.35
N GLU A 488 -14.69 -38.52 -12.04
CA GLU A 488 -15.80 -38.50 -11.07
C GLU A 488 -16.44 -37.11 -11.00
N ALA A 489 -15.63 -36.06 -10.97
CA ALA A 489 -16.08 -34.68 -10.94
C ALA A 489 -16.88 -34.32 -12.21
N GLU A 490 -16.38 -34.71 -13.39
CA GLU A 490 -17.07 -34.51 -14.67
C GLU A 490 -18.45 -35.18 -14.70
N LYS A 491 -18.58 -36.40 -14.17
CA LYS A 491 -19.88 -37.10 -14.04
C LYS A 491 -20.88 -36.35 -13.15
N LYS A 492 -20.39 -35.52 -12.23
CA LYS A 492 -21.20 -34.64 -11.36
C LYS A 492 -21.36 -33.24 -11.94
N GLY A 493 -20.96 -33.01 -13.20
CA GLY A 493 -21.06 -31.71 -13.87
C GLY A 493 -20.05 -30.67 -13.38
N ILE A 494 -18.91 -31.12 -12.84
CA ILE A 494 -17.87 -30.25 -12.28
C ILE A 494 -16.58 -30.41 -13.09
N TYR A 495 -16.07 -29.29 -13.62
CA TYR A 495 -14.81 -29.25 -14.35
C TYR A 495 -13.64 -29.06 -13.37
N VAL A 496 -12.60 -29.87 -13.50
CA VAL A 496 -11.37 -29.70 -12.70
C VAL A 496 -10.30 -29.11 -13.60
N ILE A 497 -9.80 -27.93 -13.23
CA ILE A 497 -8.74 -27.23 -13.95
C ILE A 497 -7.53 -27.03 -13.03
N PHE A 498 -6.34 -26.93 -13.63
CA PHE A 498 -5.07 -26.89 -12.92
C PHE A 498 -4.33 -25.61 -13.27
N ALA A 499 -3.88 -24.84 -12.27
CA ALA A 499 -3.01 -23.70 -12.50
C ALA A 499 -1.73 -24.14 -13.24
N PRO A 500 -1.17 -23.38 -14.19
CA PRO A 500 0.04 -23.77 -14.92
C PRO A 500 1.27 -23.92 -14.01
N THR A 501 2.22 -24.77 -14.41
CA THR A 501 3.47 -25.00 -13.68
C THR A 501 4.25 -23.70 -13.44
N ARG A 502 4.82 -23.53 -12.23
CA ARG A 502 5.53 -22.33 -11.74
C ARG A 502 4.66 -21.12 -11.38
N THR A 503 3.36 -21.15 -11.66
CA THR A 503 2.45 -20.08 -11.20
C THR A 503 2.56 -19.92 -9.68
N ASP A 504 2.67 -21.00 -8.92
CA ASP A 504 2.76 -20.96 -7.46
C ASP A 504 4.04 -20.30 -6.92
N LEU A 505 5.21 -20.56 -7.52
CA LEU A 505 6.48 -19.90 -7.10
C LEU A 505 6.45 -18.40 -7.37
N TYR A 506 5.92 -17.99 -8.54
CA TYR A 506 5.79 -16.57 -8.87
C TYR A 506 4.65 -15.91 -8.07
N LEU A 507 3.56 -16.63 -7.80
CA LEU A 507 2.46 -16.18 -6.94
C LEU A 507 2.97 -15.93 -5.54
N ASP A 508 3.73 -16.83 -4.95
CA ASP A 508 4.26 -16.66 -3.61
C ASP A 508 5.19 -15.46 -3.50
N GLN A 509 6.09 -15.33 -4.47
CA GLN A 509 6.97 -14.18 -4.54
C GLN A 509 6.17 -12.89 -4.71
N GLU A 510 5.11 -12.88 -5.51
CA GLU A 510 4.24 -11.73 -5.69
C GLU A 510 3.43 -11.39 -4.44
N ILE A 511 2.82 -12.37 -3.77
CA ILE A 511 2.11 -12.20 -2.50
C ILE A 511 3.07 -11.64 -1.45
N GLN A 512 4.26 -12.23 -1.31
CA GLN A 512 5.27 -11.75 -0.38
C GLN A 512 5.70 -10.31 -0.71
N ASN A 513 5.89 -9.99 -1.99
CA ASN A 513 6.22 -8.64 -2.42
C ASN A 513 5.10 -7.64 -2.11
N ARG A 514 3.83 -8.02 -2.32
CA ARG A 514 2.66 -7.20 -1.96
C ARG A 514 2.60 -6.98 -0.45
N MET A 515 2.67 -8.04 0.35
CA MET A 515 2.72 -7.96 1.81
C MET A 515 3.87 -7.07 2.30
N HIS A 516 5.06 -7.20 1.71
CA HIS A 516 6.22 -6.37 2.07
C HIS A 516 6.01 -4.90 1.71
N LYS A 517 5.47 -4.60 0.53
CA LYS A 517 5.13 -3.23 0.12
C LYS A 517 4.10 -2.62 1.08
N VAL A 518 3.04 -3.35 1.43
CA VAL A 518 2.03 -2.85 2.38
C VAL A 518 2.63 -2.64 3.78
N LYS A 519 3.44 -3.58 4.26
CA LYS A 519 4.15 -3.46 5.55
C LYS A 519 5.09 -2.25 5.59
N SER A 520 5.59 -1.81 4.44
CA SER A 520 6.40 -0.59 4.34
C SER A 520 5.59 0.70 4.47
N ILE A 521 4.30 0.66 4.16
CA ILE A 521 3.37 1.78 4.35
C ILE A 521 3.01 1.90 5.83
N THR A 522 2.60 0.79 6.45
CA THR A 522 2.22 0.77 7.86
C THR A 522 2.61 -0.56 8.52
N ARG A 523 3.13 -0.47 9.74
CA ARG A 523 3.46 -1.64 10.56
C ARG A 523 2.36 -1.86 11.58
N LEU A 524 1.64 -2.96 11.43
CA LEU A 524 0.58 -3.35 12.33
C LEU A 524 0.93 -4.68 13.01
N PRO A 525 0.45 -4.90 14.23
CA PRO A 525 0.73 -6.14 14.94
C PRO A 525 0.08 -7.34 14.22
N SER A 526 0.81 -8.45 14.18
CA SER A 526 0.22 -9.73 13.76
C SER A 526 -0.69 -10.25 14.86
N ARG A 527 -1.90 -10.65 14.45
CA ARG A 527 -2.89 -11.23 15.35
C ARG A 527 -2.56 -12.70 15.64
N GLN A 528 -2.36 -13.00 16.92
CA GLN A 528 -2.06 -14.34 17.43
C GLN A 528 -3.36 -15.05 17.79
N GLU A 529 -3.86 -15.88 16.86
CA GLU A 529 -5.12 -16.61 17.02
C GLU A 529 -4.95 -18.11 16.81
N LYS A 530 -6.00 -18.82 17.27
CA LYS A 530 -6.19 -20.26 17.14
C LYS A 530 -6.21 -20.66 15.65
N LYS A 531 -5.66 -21.84 15.35
CA LYS A 531 -5.50 -22.38 13.99
C LYS A 531 -5.72 -23.88 14.01
N LYS A 532 -6.09 -24.48 12.87
CA LYS A 532 -6.15 -25.95 12.77
C LYS A 532 -4.79 -26.36 12.35
N LEU A 533 -4.17 -27.14 13.21
CA LEU A 533 -2.83 -27.62 12.99
C LEU A 533 -2.89 -29.13 12.86
N GLN A 534 -2.13 -29.64 11.90
CA GLN A 534 -1.95 -31.05 11.69
C GLN A 534 -0.51 -31.38 12.04
N ILE A 535 -0.35 -32.41 12.85
CA ILE A 535 0.95 -32.83 13.37
C ILE A 535 1.31 -34.14 12.68
N PHE A 536 2.48 -34.15 12.05
CA PHE A 536 3.06 -35.30 11.41
C PHE A 536 4.28 -35.76 12.20
N GLU A 537 4.39 -37.06 12.44
CA GLU A 537 5.62 -37.64 12.99
C GLU A 537 6.56 -38.01 11.85
N VAL A 538 7.76 -37.44 11.87
CA VAL A 538 8.82 -37.73 10.91
C VAL A 538 9.89 -38.57 11.60
N PRO A 539 10.12 -39.83 11.17
CA PRO A 539 11.11 -40.73 11.75
C PRO A 539 12.53 -40.13 11.81
N THR A 540 13.30 -40.56 12.82
CA THR A 540 14.64 -40.01 13.12
C THR A 540 15.64 -40.14 11.97
N ASP A 541 15.55 -41.20 11.19
CA ASP A 541 16.39 -41.48 10.02
C ASP A 541 16.22 -40.44 8.89
N CYS A 542 15.08 -39.75 8.81
CA CYS A 542 14.83 -38.69 7.83
C CYS A 542 15.49 -37.35 8.22
N TRP A 543 15.81 -37.16 9.50
CA TRP A 543 16.51 -35.98 10.03
C TRP A 543 18.03 -36.16 10.04
N LYS A 544 18.49 -37.41 10.08
CA LYS A 544 19.90 -37.81 10.14
C LYS A 544 20.14 -38.99 9.20
N VAL A 545 20.03 -38.71 7.91
CA VAL A 545 20.31 -39.67 6.82
C VAL A 545 21.83 -39.85 6.72
N PRO A 546 22.34 -41.09 6.86
CA PRO A 546 23.75 -41.40 6.66
C PRO A 546 24.26 -40.97 5.27
N GLU A 547 25.55 -40.61 5.17
CA GLU A 547 26.16 -40.15 3.92
C GLU A 547 26.17 -41.21 2.80
N ASP A 548 26.04 -42.48 3.15
CA ASP A 548 25.97 -43.63 2.26
C ASP A 548 24.53 -44.10 1.98
N SER A 549 23.52 -43.56 2.70
CA SER A 549 22.12 -43.95 2.52
C SER A 549 21.50 -43.35 1.24
N ARG A 550 20.71 -44.16 0.55
CA ARG A 550 19.86 -43.76 -0.61
C ARG A 550 18.55 -43.09 -0.20
N ALA A 551 18.26 -42.97 1.10
CA ALA A 551 17.05 -42.31 1.57
C ALA A 551 17.04 -40.82 1.19
N SER A 552 15.84 -40.25 1.05
CA SER A 552 15.68 -38.82 0.73
C SER A 552 16.28 -37.96 1.83
N ARG A 553 17.21 -37.07 1.48
CA ARG A 553 17.81 -36.07 2.38
C ARG A 553 17.04 -34.75 2.41
N ALA A 554 15.85 -34.70 1.82
CA ALA A 554 15.11 -33.45 1.67
C ALA A 554 14.83 -32.77 3.01
N ILE A 555 14.33 -33.51 4.01
CA ILE A 555 14.03 -32.97 5.34
C ILE A 555 15.31 -32.55 6.09
N GLN A 556 16.36 -33.38 6.07
CA GLN A 556 17.64 -33.03 6.69
C GLN A 556 18.25 -31.76 6.09
N ASN A 557 18.39 -31.70 4.76
CA ASN A 557 19.03 -30.57 4.09
C ASN A 557 18.21 -29.28 4.24
N ALA A 558 16.88 -29.37 4.11
CA ALA A 558 15.99 -28.22 4.25
C ALA A 558 15.96 -27.70 5.70
N SER A 559 15.91 -28.58 6.71
CA SER A 559 15.88 -28.15 8.11
C SER A 559 17.18 -27.47 8.55
N GLN A 560 18.34 -27.99 8.12
CA GLN A 560 19.64 -27.35 8.36
C GLN A 560 19.74 -25.98 7.67
N SER A 561 19.27 -25.88 6.42
CA SER A 561 19.26 -24.63 5.66
C SER A 561 18.31 -23.60 6.28
N ALA A 562 17.10 -24.01 6.66
CA ALA A 562 16.13 -23.17 7.36
C ALA A 562 16.71 -22.60 8.66
N LEU A 563 17.44 -23.41 9.43
CA LEU A 563 18.10 -22.95 10.65
C LEU A 563 19.16 -21.86 10.35
N ILE A 564 19.99 -22.07 9.33
CA ILE A 564 21.01 -21.09 8.92
C ILE A 564 20.35 -19.78 8.48
N PHE A 565 19.32 -19.86 7.64
CA PHE A 565 18.60 -18.68 7.14
C PHE A 565 17.88 -17.93 8.26
N ALA A 566 17.22 -18.65 9.19
CA ALA A 566 16.61 -18.06 10.38
C ALA A 566 17.63 -17.27 11.22
N GLN A 567 18.84 -17.80 11.41
CA GLN A 567 19.90 -17.06 12.12
C GLN A 567 20.31 -15.79 11.36
N GLN A 568 20.33 -15.80 10.02
CA GLN A 568 20.59 -14.58 9.24
C GLN A 568 19.43 -13.57 9.33
N LEU A 569 18.18 -14.05 9.41
CA LEU A 569 17.00 -13.22 9.63
C LEU A 569 17.04 -12.52 10.99
N VAL A 570 17.37 -13.24 12.06
CA VAL A 570 17.56 -12.63 13.40
C VAL A 570 18.68 -11.59 13.37
N ARG A 571 19.76 -11.85 12.61
CA ARG A 571 20.85 -10.89 12.37
C ARG A 571 20.48 -9.76 11.40
N LYS A 572 19.29 -9.78 10.80
CA LYS A 572 18.76 -8.85 9.80
C LYS A 572 19.73 -8.52 8.66
N ARG A 573 20.47 -9.53 8.18
CA ARG A 573 21.30 -9.49 6.96
C ARG A 573 20.43 -9.87 5.77
N GLU A 574 20.61 -9.26 4.60
CA GLU A 574 19.90 -9.58 3.33
C GLU A 574 18.45 -10.09 3.52
N VAL A 575 17.66 -9.37 4.31
CA VAL A 575 16.42 -9.88 4.91
C VAL A 575 15.50 -10.52 3.88
N ARG A 576 15.24 -9.82 2.76
CA ARG A 576 14.36 -10.29 1.70
C ARG A 576 14.81 -11.61 1.06
N ARG A 577 16.13 -11.79 0.87
CA ARG A 577 16.68 -13.04 0.32
C ARG A 577 16.46 -14.18 1.30
N TYR A 578 16.87 -14.00 2.56
CA TYR A 578 16.75 -15.07 3.55
C TYR A 578 15.31 -15.35 3.97
N GLU A 579 14.39 -14.40 3.84
CA GLU A 579 12.94 -14.63 4.05
C GLU A 579 12.42 -15.63 3.01
N MET A 580 12.74 -15.39 1.73
CA MET A 580 12.35 -16.28 0.63
C MET A 580 12.95 -17.68 0.79
N GLU A 581 14.25 -17.77 1.07
CA GLU A 581 14.95 -19.04 1.25
C GLU A 581 14.44 -19.79 2.49
N PHE A 582 14.21 -19.09 3.61
CA PHE A 582 13.65 -19.68 4.83
C PHE A 582 12.24 -20.23 4.60
N SER A 583 11.37 -19.46 3.92
CA SER A 583 10.01 -19.90 3.57
C SER A 583 10.04 -21.15 2.70
N LEU A 584 10.87 -21.15 1.65
CA LEU A 584 11.01 -22.27 0.72
C LEU A 584 11.48 -23.54 1.43
N MET A 585 12.50 -23.43 2.30
CA MET A 585 12.98 -24.59 3.05
C MET A 585 11.92 -25.15 4.01
N CYS A 586 11.12 -24.31 4.67
CA CYS A 586 10.02 -24.77 5.52
C CYS A 586 8.93 -25.47 4.70
N GLU A 587 8.57 -24.94 3.53
CA GLU A 587 7.59 -25.56 2.63
C GLU A 587 8.05 -26.93 2.11
N VAL A 588 9.35 -27.10 1.81
CA VAL A 588 9.90 -28.41 1.46
C VAL A 588 9.68 -29.41 2.60
N ILE A 589 9.98 -29.04 3.84
CA ILE A 589 9.78 -29.92 5.01
C ILE A 589 8.30 -30.25 5.19
N GLU A 590 7.42 -29.25 5.12
CA GLU A 590 5.97 -29.41 5.24
C GLU A 590 5.41 -30.34 4.17
N ARG A 591 5.86 -30.17 2.92
CA ARG A 591 5.47 -31.02 1.80
C ARG A 591 5.90 -32.46 2.02
N GLU A 592 7.19 -32.70 2.27
CA GLU A 592 7.72 -34.05 2.47
C GLU A 592 7.03 -34.76 3.66
N ALA A 593 6.79 -34.04 4.76
CA ALA A 593 6.02 -34.51 5.91
C ALA A 593 4.60 -34.94 5.50
N SER A 594 3.87 -34.08 4.80
CA SER A 594 2.48 -34.35 4.43
C SER A 594 2.30 -35.49 3.45
N GLN A 595 3.30 -35.74 2.59
CA GLN A 595 3.26 -36.75 1.53
C GLN A 595 3.69 -38.13 2.00
N ASN A 596 4.71 -38.20 2.85
CA ASN A 596 5.41 -39.45 3.13
C ASN A 596 5.25 -39.95 4.57
N HIS A 597 4.65 -39.16 5.45
CA HIS A 597 4.63 -39.45 6.88
C HIS A 597 3.22 -39.45 7.48
N LYS A 598 3.06 -40.14 8.60
CA LYS A 598 1.78 -40.32 9.26
C LYS A 598 1.40 -39.06 10.05
N MET A 599 0.19 -38.58 9.82
CA MET A 599 -0.44 -37.59 10.70
C MET A 599 -0.82 -38.26 12.02
N ILE A 600 -0.31 -37.76 13.13
CA ILE A 600 -0.54 -38.30 14.47
C ILE A 600 -1.67 -37.58 15.21
N ALA A 601 -1.96 -36.32 14.86
CA ALA A 601 -3.04 -35.55 15.46
C ALA A 601 -3.48 -34.37 14.59
N GLU A 602 -4.74 -33.97 14.77
CA GLU A 602 -5.27 -32.67 14.36
C GLU A 602 -5.65 -31.90 15.64
N VAL A 603 -5.17 -30.67 15.77
CA VAL A 603 -5.36 -29.85 16.98
C VAL A 603 -5.91 -28.48 16.60
N ASP A 604 -6.81 -27.98 17.44
CA ASP A 604 -7.52 -26.73 17.25
C ASP A 604 -7.73 -26.07 18.62
N GLY A 605 -8.28 -24.85 18.64
CA GLY A 605 -8.70 -24.18 19.84
C GLY A 605 -7.50 -23.72 20.68
N GLU A 606 -7.61 -23.85 21.99
CA GLU A 606 -6.51 -23.48 22.89
C GLU A 606 -5.28 -24.37 22.72
N LYS A 607 -5.47 -25.63 22.30
CA LYS A 607 -4.36 -26.55 22.05
C LYS A 607 -3.49 -26.03 20.90
N SER A 608 -4.08 -25.57 19.80
CA SER A 608 -3.28 -25.02 18.71
C SER A 608 -2.46 -23.81 19.15
N GLN A 609 -3.03 -22.93 19.99
CA GLN A 609 -2.31 -21.76 20.50
C GLN A 609 -1.14 -22.16 21.40
N VAL A 610 -1.33 -23.14 22.28
CA VAL A 610 -0.25 -23.69 23.12
C VAL A 610 0.85 -24.28 22.24
N LEU A 611 0.49 -25.00 21.17
CA LEU A 611 1.45 -25.58 20.23
C LEU A 611 2.25 -24.50 19.49
N LEU A 612 1.58 -23.48 18.94
CA LEU A 612 2.25 -22.35 18.26
C LEU A 612 3.21 -21.60 19.20
N ASN A 613 2.78 -21.35 20.44
CA ASN A 613 3.62 -20.70 21.45
C ASN A 613 4.85 -21.55 21.78
N ALA A 614 4.72 -22.88 21.81
CA ALA A 614 5.84 -23.79 22.07
C ALA A 614 6.84 -23.87 20.90
N LEU A 615 6.36 -23.75 19.65
CA LEU A 615 7.18 -23.72 18.43
C LEU A 615 8.04 -22.46 18.34
N ARG A 616 7.66 -21.39 19.04
CA ARG A 616 8.42 -20.14 19.05
C ARG A 616 9.72 -20.29 19.84
N HIS A 617 10.82 -19.84 19.24
CA HIS A 617 12.13 -19.84 19.87
C HIS A 617 12.38 -18.55 20.67
N ASN A 618 12.87 -18.73 21.90
CA ASN A 618 13.28 -17.66 22.81
C ASN A 618 14.80 -17.50 22.90
N GLU A 619 15.54 -18.40 22.25
CA GLU A 619 17.01 -18.41 22.20
C GLU A 619 17.53 -17.18 21.47
N LYS A 620 18.61 -16.54 21.93
CA LYS A 620 19.13 -15.29 21.33
C LYS A 620 19.40 -15.41 19.83
N SER A 621 19.85 -16.56 19.35
CA SER A 621 20.16 -16.84 17.94
C SER A 621 18.92 -17.00 17.04
N LEU A 622 17.76 -17.32 17.62
CA LEU A 622 16.51 -17.64 16.93
C LEU A 622 15.31 -16.87 17.50
N LYS A 623 15.55 -15.79 18.26
CA LYS A 623 14.52 -15.11 19.05
C LYS A 623 13.41 -14.62 18.13
N GLY A 624 12.19 -15.08 18.39
CA GLY A 624 11.01 -14.70 17.65
C GLY A 624 10.74 -15.51 16.38
N ILE A 625 11.62 -16.45 16.02
CA ILE A 625 11.40 -17.41 14.94
C ILE A 625 10.50 -18.55 15.44
N SER A 626 9.48 -18.90 14.66
CA SER A 626 8.66 -20.09 14.82
C SER A 626 8.86 -20.98 13.59
N PHE A 627 9.44 -22.16 13.77
CA PHE A 627 9.51 -23.16 12.71
C PHE A 627 8.21 -23.96 12.64
N SER A 628 7.92 -24.56 11.48
CA SER A 628 6.87 -25.56 11.33
C SER A 628 7.33 -26.96 11.72
N PHE A 629 8.48 -27.11 12.40
CA PHE A 629 9.00 -28.42 12.78
C PHE A 629 9.81 -28.41 14.09
N VAL A 630 9.99 -29.59 14.66
CA VAL A 630 10.87 -29.86 15.80
C VAL A 630 11.66 -31.13 15.50
N THR A 631 12.98 -31.05 15.53
CA THR A 631 13.87 -32.19 15.27
C THR A 631 13.89 -33.17 16.45
N PRO A 632 14.22 -34.45 16.24
CA PRO A 632 14.23 -35.47 17.30
C PRO A 632 15.05 -35.07 18.54
N ASP A 633 16.22 -34.44 18.34
CA ASP A 633 17.10 -33.99 19.42
C ASP A 633 16.54 -32.82 20.24
N LYS A 634 15.53 -32.11 19.73
CA LYS A 634 14.86 -30.98 20.39
C LYS A 634 13.50 -31.34 20.99
N MET A 635 12.99 -32.56 20.75
CA MET A 635 11.66 -32.97 21.20
C MET A 635 11.51 -32.91 22.73
N SER A 636 12.50 -33.33 23.50
CA SER A 636 12.44 -33.28 24.98
C SER A 636 12.29 -31.83 25.49
N GLN A 637 13.14 -30.92 25.00
CA GLN A 637 13.07 -29.50 25.32
C GLN A 637 11.73 -28.88 24.88
N PHE A 638 11.22 -29.29 23.72
CA PHE A 638 9.94 -28.83 23.20
C PHE A 638 8.75 -29.31 24.05
N LEU A 639 8.72 -30.58 24.47
CA LEU A 639 7.70 -31.12 25.37
C LEU A 639 7.64 -30.37 26.71
N HIS A 640 8.79 -29.94 27.25
CA HIS A 640 8.83 -29.09 28.45
C HIS A 640 8.18 -27.71 28.27
N LYS A 641 8.10 -27.19 27.04
CA LYS A 641 7.39 -25.92 26.76
C LYS A 641 5.87 -26.11 26.70
N ILE A 642 5.38 -27.33 26.44
CA ILE A 642 3.96 -27.62 26.28
C ILE A 642 3.32 -27.76 27.66
N LYS A 643 2.52 -26.76 28.03
CA LYS A 643 1.78 -26.74 29.31
C LYS A 643 0.48 -27.54 29.28
N SER A 644 0.05 -28.03 28.11
CA SER A 644 -1.21 -28.77 27.96
C SER A 644 -0.98 -30.28 28.11
N GLU A 645 -1.52 -30.89 29.16
CA GLU A 645 -1.40 -32.34 29.40
C GLU A 645 -1.88 -33.19 28.22
N LYS A 646 -2.97 -32.78 27.57
CA LYS A 646 -3.52 -33.50 26.40
C LYS A 646 -2.57 -33.47 25.21
N LEU A 647 -1.93 -32.33 24.93
CA LEU A 647 -0.93 -32.24 23.85
C LEU A 647 0.32 -33.01 24.21
N SER A 648 0.78 -32.89 25.46
CA SER A 648 1.94 -33.65 25.94
C SER A 648 1.67 -35.15 25.85
N PHE A 649 0.45 -35.63 26.13
CA PHE A 649 0.08 -37.03 25.96
C PHE A 649 0.14 -37.49 24.49
N ILE A 650 -0.39 -36.69 23.56
CA ILE A 650 -0.32 -36.96 22.12
C ILE A 650 1.14 -37.08 21.66
N LEU A 651 2.01 -36.20 22.16
CA LEU A 651 3.39 -36.09 21.71
C LEU A 651 4.39 -36.95 22.51
N LYS A 652 3.97 -37.52 23.66
CA LYS A 652 4.85 -38.31 24.55
C LYS A 652 5.41 -39.57 23.87
N ASN A 653 4.65 -40.14 22.93
CA ASN A 653 5.02 -41.37 22.23
C ASN A 653 5.73 -41.11 20.89
N VAL A 654 5.97 -39.84 20.53
CA VAL A 654 6.70 -39.49 19.31
C VAL A 654 8.17 -39.86 19.50
N GLN A 655 8.66 -40.79 18.69
CA GLN A 655 10.06 -41.25 18.71
C GLN A 655 10.94 -40.44 17.74
N GLY A 656 10.32 -39.90 16.68
CA GLY A 656 10.98 -39.04 15.69
C GLY A 656 10.94 -37.55 16.03
N GLY A 657 10.96 -36.72 15.00
CA GLY A 657 10.62 -35.30 15.07
C GLY A 657 9.17 -35.07 14.67
N ILE A 658 8.69 -33.83 14.83
CA ILE A 658 7.36 -33.44 14.34
C ILE A 658 7.43 -32.35 13.29
N VAL A 659 6.44 -32.35 12.40
CA VAL A 659 6.16 -31.24 11.47
C VAL A 659 4.70 -30.83 11.63
N VAL A 660 4.46 -29.53 11.73
CA VAL A 660 3.18 -28.90 12.05
C VAL A 660 2.75 -28.06 10.86
N LEU A 661 1.64 -28.45 10.23
CA LEU A 661 1.05 -27.75 9.08
C LEU A 661 -0.23 -27.05 9.48
N VAL A 662 -0.47 -25.86 8.94
CA VAL A 662 -1.78 -25.21 9.01
C VAL A 662 -2.71 -25.86 8.00
N LYS A 663 -3.92 -26.19 8.42
CA LYS A 663 -4.97 -26.70 7.53
C LYS A 663 -5.76 -25.52 6.95
N PRO A 664 -5.64 -25.22 5.65
CA PRO A 664 -6.31 -24.07 5.05
C PRO A 664 -7.81 -24.32 4.83
N TRP A 665 -8.58 -23.24 4.70
CA TRP A 665 -9.98 -23.21 4.23
C TRP A 665 -11.02 -23.89 5.12
N GLU A 666 -10.73 -24.11 6.40
CA GLU A 666 -11.69 -24.68 7.36
C GLU A 666 -12.16 -23.69 8.44
N TYR A 667 -11.70 -22.44 8.40
CA TYR A 667 -12.11 -21.39 9.35
C TYR A 667 -12.94 -20.30 8.72
N SER A 668 -13.98 -19.90 9.46
CA SER A 668 -14.63 -18.62 9.26
C SER A 668 -13.77 -17.48 9.82
N PHE A 669 -14.12 -16.27 9.43
CA PHE A 669 -13.60 -15.05 10.04
C PHE A 669 -13.73 -15.11 11.57
N MET A 670 -12.65 -14.76 12.26
CA MET A 670 -12.61 -14.66 13.71
C MET A 670 -12.74 -13.20 14.12
N LEU A 671 -13.70 -12.88 15.00
CA LEU A 671 -13.82 -11.54 15.56
C LEU A 671 -12.53 -11.17 16.32
N PRO A 672 -11.91 -10.03 16.02
CA PRO A 672 -10.64 -9.66 16.62
C PRO A 672 -10.82 -9.24 18.08
N LYS A 673 -9.94 -9.73 18.96
CA LYS A 673 -9.82 -9.17 20.31
C LYS A 673 -9.11 -7.83 20.23
N LYS A 674 -9.72 -6.80 20.82
CA LYS A 674 -9.11 -5.47 20.91
C LYS A 674 -7.71 -5.58 21.50
N ILE A 675 -6.72 -5.03 20.81
CA ILE A 675 -5.38 -4.97 21.36
C ILE A 675 -5.45 -3.99 22.53
N GLU A 676 -5.11 -4.46 23.73
CA GLU A 676 -4.76 -3.60 24.86
C GLU A 676 -3.42 -2.91 24.55
N SER A 677 -3.37 -2.12 23.48
CA SER A 677 -2.15 -1.44 23.10
C SER A 677 -2.04 -0.18 23.94
N ALA A 678 -0.89 -0.01 24.61
CA ALA A 678 -0.46 1.28 25.16
C ALA A 678 -0.34 2.39 24.08
N LEU A 679 -0.56 2.04 22.80
CA LEU A 679 -0.59 2.91 21.64
C LEU A 679 -2.01 3.37 21.26
N SER A 680 -3.03 3.14 22.10
CA SER A 680 -4.30 3.86 21.97
C SER A 680 -3.96 5.34 21.80
N LYS A 681 -4.45 5.99 20.74
CA LYS A 681 -4.18 7.42 20.45
C LYS A 681 -4.33 8.22 21.74
N THR A 682 -3.22 8.49 22.42
CA THR A 682 -3.27 9.18 23.72
C THR A 682 -3.53 10.63 23.38
N ILE A 683 -4.80 10.99 23.32
CA ILE A 683 -5.20 12.38 23.27
C ILE A 683 -4.72 12.97 24.59
N PHE A 684 -3.74 13.85 24.50
CA PHE A 684 -3.15 14.52 25.64
C PHE A 684 -3.34 16.01 25.48
N GLU A 685 -4.32 16.54 26.19
CA GLU A 685 -4.47 17.97 26.37
C GLU A 685 -3.57 18.41 27.51
N PHE A 686 -2.74 19.42 27.26
CA PHE A 686 -1.83 19.94 28.27
C PHE A 686 -2.64 20.63 29.38
N PRO A 687 -2.50 20.19 30.65
CA PRO A 687 -3.00 20.99 31.76
C PRO A 687 -2.41 22.41 31.70
N PRO A 688 -3.20 23.47 31.99
CA PRO A 688 -2.71 24.85 31.92
C PRO A 688 -1.45 25.10 32.77
N THR A 689 -1.37 24.44 33.93
CA THR A 689 -0.21 24.42 34.84
C THR A 689 1.03 23.86 34.19
N LEU A 690 0.92 22.68 33.56
CA LEU A 690 2.00 22.02 32.83
C LEU A 690 2.45 22.87 31.63
N GLN A 691 1.49 23.39 30.85
CA GLN A 691 1.78 24.21 29.68
C GLN A 691 2.55 25.47 30.07
N LYS A 692 2.15 26.14 31.16
CA LYS A 692 2.83 27.32 31.69
C LYS A 692 4.28 27.00 32.07
N ARG A 693 4.51 25.92 32.83
CA ARG A 693 5.87 25.48 33.24
C ARG A 693 6.77 25.19 32.05
N ILE A 694 6.26 24.47 31.04
CA ILE A 694 7.03 24.18 29.81
C ILE A 694 7.33 25.47 29.05
N ASN A 695 6.36 26.38 28.90
CA ASN A 695 6.58 27.67 28.23
C ASN A 695 7.63 28.53 28.95
N GLU A 696 7.61 28.59 30.28
CA GLU A 696 8.60 29.30 31.10
C GLU A 696 9.99 28.69 30.93
N LYS A 697 10.10 27.36 30.90
CA LYS A 697 11.34 26.63 30.62
C LYS A 697 11.89 26.98 29.23
N ILE A 698 11.06 26.91 28.19
CA ILE A 698 11.44 27.25 26.81
C ILE A 698 11.90 28.72 26.73
N LYS A 699 11.15 29.64 27.35
CA LYS A 699 11.49 31.08 27.38
C LYS A 699 12.85 31.32 28.01
N THR A 700 13.11 30.70 29.17
CA THR A 700 14.41 30.79 29.87
C THR A 700 15.56 30.23 29.03
N ARG A 701 15.33 29.11 28.34
CA ARG A 701 16.36 28.53 27.46
C ARG A 701 16.69 29.40 26.25
N LYS A 702 15.68 30.04 25.65
CA LYS A 702 15.90 30.99 24.55
C LYS A 702 16.66 32.22 24.99
N SER A 703 16.27 32.84 26.11
CA SER A 703 16.99 34.02 26.63
C SER A 703 18.44 33.68 26.97
N GLY A 704 18.69 32.49 27.49
CA GLY A 704 20.04 31.95 27.72
C GLY A 704 20.80 31.47 26.48
N LYS A 705 20.22 31.56 25.27
CA LYS A 705 20.80 31.05 24.00
C LYS A 705 21.25 29.58 24.07
N LEU A 706 20.55 28.79 24.89
CA LEU A 706 20.87 27.38 25.15
C LEU A 706 20.52 26.45 23.98
N TYR A 707 19.65 26.89 23.08
CA TYR A 707 19.39 26.20 21.82
C TYR A 707 20.50 26.50 20.80
N ALA A 708 21.00 25.45 20.15
CA ALA A 708 21.87 25.52 18.99
C ALA A 708 21.10 25.91 17.73
N SER A 709 19.92 25.31 17.53
CA SER A 709 19.05 25.64 16.40
C SER A 709 18.41 27.03 16.54
N HIS A 710 17.93 27.56 15.41
CA HIS A 710 17.23 28.84 15.36
C HIS A 710 15.91 28.78 16.15
N TRP A 711 15.55 29.85 16.86
CA TRP A 711 14.40 29.85 17.76
C TRP A 711 13.08 29.59 17.04
N ASP A 712 12.92 30.12 15.82
CA ASP A 712 11.71 29.90 15.02
C ASP A 712 11.51 28.40 14.69
N GLU A 713 12.58 27.64 14.49
CA GLU A 713 12.48 26.20 14.25
C GLU A 713 12.08 25.44 15.52
N ILE A 714 12.58 25.88 16.67
CA ILE A 714 12.26 25.31 17.98
C ILE A 714 10.77 25.55 18.33
N ASP A 715 10.27 26.78 18.19
CA ASP A 715 8.86 27.11 18.44
C ASP A 715 7.89 26.32 17.57
N LYS A 716 8.26 26.20 16.32
CA LYS A 716 7.56 25.44 15.32
C LYS A 716 7.52 23.96 15.69
N ALA A 717 8.65 23.36 16.06
CA ALA A 717 8.70 21.98 16.55
C ALA A 717 7.82 21.75 17.80
N HIS A 718 7.85 22.67 18.77
CA HIS A 718 6.97 22.61 19.95
C HIS A 718 5.49 22.67 19.59
N THR A 719 5.12 23.53 18.64
CA THR A 719 3.72 23.69 18.24
C THR A 719 3.21 22.42 17.53
N ILE A 720 4.02 21.84 16.64
CA ILE A 720 3.70 20.55 15.99
C ILE A 720 3.52 19.44 17.03
N LEU A 721 4.40 19.37 18.03
CA LEU A 721 4.32 18.37 19.10
C LEU A 721 3.02 18.49 19.88
N ARG A 722 2.66 19.71 20.30
CA ARG A 722 1.43 19.96 21.06
C ARG A 722 0.18 19.62 20.27
N GLN A 723 0.14 19.96 18.98
CA GLN A 723 -0.97 19.60 18.10
C GLN A 723 -1.08 18.08 17.91
N SER A 724 0.05 17.39 17.77
CA SER A 724 0.10 15.94 17.63
C SER A 724 -0.47 15.26 18.87
N LEU A 725 -0.04 15.71 20.06
CA LEU A 725 -0.53 15.22 21.35
C LEU A 725 -2.02 15.51 21.55
N ALA A 726 -2.48 16.74 21.32
CA ALA A 726 -3.87 17.13 21.52
C ALA A 726 -4.84 16.41 20.56
N LYS A 727 -4.38 15.99 19.38
CA LYS A 727 -5.22 15.29 18.39
C LYS A 727 -5.01 13.77 18.40
N GLY A 728 -4.09 13.25 19.21
CA GLY A 728 -3.68 11.84 19.18
C GLY A 728 -3.13 11.42 17.81
N LEU A 729 -2.41 12.33 17.12
CA LEU A 729 -1.79 12.08 15.83
C LEU A 729 -0.29 11.78 16.01
N PRO A 730 0.33 11.01 15.09
CA PRO A 730 1.78 10.88 15.06
C PRO A 730 2.47 12.25 14.88
N PHE A 731 3.59 12.44 15.56
CA PHE A 731 4.46 13.59 15.35
C PHE A 731 5.15 13.47 14.00
N ALA A 732 4.69 14.27 13.05
CA ALA A 732 5.23 14.26 11.70
C ALA A 732 6.55 15.05 11.65
N ILE A 733 7.64 14.36 11.32
CA ILE A 733 8.96 14.96 11.11
C ILE A 733 8.93 15.92 9.91
N ALA A 734 8.06 15.64 8.94
CA ALA A 734 7.61 16.59 7.94
C ALA A 734 6.16 16.95 8.24
N SER A 735 5.88 18.21 8.60
CA SER A 735 4.58 18.62 9.12
C SER A 735 4.12 19.98 8.58
N VAL A 736 2.84 20.25 8.88
CA VAL A 736 2.12 21.53 8.91
C VAL A 736 2.96 22.74 9.23
N MET A 737 3.91 22.69 10.14
CA MET A 737 4.65 23.91 10.45
C MET A 737 6.05 23.86 9.92
N GLY A 738 6.61 22.69 9.60
CA GLY A 738 7.97 22.45 9.12
C GLY A 738 8.33 21.02 8.80
N ARG A 739 9.43 20.85 8.07
CA ARG A 739 10.38 19.78 8.41
C ARG A 739 11.04 20.11 9.75
N VAL A 740 10.90 19.24 10.74
CA VAL A 740 11.64 19.25 11.99
C VAL A 740 12.93 18.47 11.76
N ARG A 741 14.06 19.16 11.66
CA ARG A 741 15.37 18.51 11.51
C ARG A 741 15.66 17.68 12.76
N SER A 742 16.39 16.57 12.64
CA SER A 742 16.72 15.72 13.80
C SER A 742 17.46 16.45 14.93
N GLY A 743 18.27 17.45 14.60
CA GLY A 743 18.92 18.32 15.59
C GLY A 743 17.90 19.15 16.38
N VAL A 744 16.99 19.83 15.67
CA VAL A 744 15.87 20.58 16.27
C VAL A 744 14.99 19.65 17.10
N PHE A 745 14.70 18.45 16.58
CA PHE A 745 13.94 17.43 17.31
C PHE A 745 14.62 17.10 18.64
N ALA A 746 15.90 16.73 18.63
CA ALA A 746 16.64 16.38 19.85
C ALA A 746 16.61 17.51 20.88
N GLU A 747 16.83 18.75 20.45
CA GLU A 747 16.76 19.91 21.35
C GLU A 747 15.36 20.13 21.92
N MET A 748 14.33 19.97 21.10
CA MET A 748 12.93 20.16 21.47
C MET A 748 12.40 19.05 22.39
N VAL A 749 12.66 17.77 22.10
CA VAL A 749 12.18 16.66 22.96
C VAL A 749 12.80 16.70 24.34
N ARG A 750 14.02 17.24 24.51
CA ARG A 750 14.65 17.42 25.83
C ARG A 750 13.76 18.18 26.81
N ASP A 751 12.91 19.08 26.32
CA ASP A 751 11.99 19.83 27.16
C ASP A 751 10.82 18.97 27.71
N TYR A 752 10.56 17.82 27.11
CA TYR A 752 9.43 16.93 27.42
C TYR A 752 9.84 15.57 27.98
N ILE A 753 11.12 15.16 27.95
CA ILE A 753 11.49 13.81 28.42
C ILE A 753 11.40 13.63 29.94
N CYS A 754 11.62 14.69 30.73
CA CYS A 754 11.56 14.58 32.19
C CYS A 754 10.11 14.50 32.69
N GLN A 755 9.83 13.55 33.57
CA GLN A 755 8.57 13.41 34.27
C GLN A 755 8.30 14.66 35.12
N MET A 756 7.09 15.20 35.02
CA MET A 756 6.58 16.26 35.86
C MET A 756 5.49 15.70 36.78
N PRO A 757 5.17 16.38 37.91
CA PRO A 757 4.22 15.85 38.91
C PRO A 757 2.84 15.45 38.35
N GLU A 758 2.43 16.07 37.24
CA GLU A 758 1.10 15.90 36.62
C GLU A 758 1.13 15.02 35.35
N THR A 759 2.25 14.35 35.06
CA THR A 759 2.43 13.60 33.81
C THR A 759 2.73 12.13 34.06
N SER A 760 2.05 11.25 33.32
CA SER A 760 2.49 9.88 33.08
C SER A 760 3.33 9.82 31.80
N PRO A 761 4.15 8.77 31.60
CA PRO A 761 4.87 8.57 30.36
C PRO A 761 3.91 8.54 29.16
N ILE A 762 4.24 9.29 28.11
CA ILE A 762 3.47 9.34 26.86
C ILE A 762 4.31 8.76 25.73
N MET A 763 3.75 7.78 25.02
CA MET A 763 4.40 7.12 23.89
C MET A 763 4.00 7.82 22.59
N LEU A 764 4.79 8.79 22.14
CA LEU A 764 4.52 9.62 20.97
C LEU A 764 4.87 8.88 19.66
N PRO A 765 3.90 8.50 18.80
CA PRO A 765 4.23 7.90 17.51
C PRO A 765 4.94 8.92 16.61
N ILE A 766 5.91 8.48 15.81
CA ILE A 766 6.65 9.36 14.87
C ILE A 766 6.26 9.00 13.44
N ALA A 767 5.93 10.00 12.62
CA ALA A 767 5.66 9.82 11.19
C ALA A 767 6.72 10.50 10.32
N TYR A 768 7.09 9.83 9.23
CA TYR A 768 8.11 10.28 8.28
C TYR A 768 7.48 10.77 6.98
N GLY A 769 8.25 11.54 6.19
CA GLY A 769 7.79 12.12 4.93
C GLY A 769 7.55 11.10 3.80
N ASP A 770 7.87 9.82 4.02
CA ASP A 770 7.51 8.70 3.14
C ASP A 770 6.26 7.95 3.63
N GLY A 771 5.50 8.56 4.55
CA GLY A 771 4.30 7.97 5.15
C GLY A 771 4.56 6.87 6.18
N SER A 772 5.79 6.37 6.31
CA SER A 772 6.12 5.32 7.27
C SER A 772 6.07 5.83 8.71
N GLN A 773 5.72 4.95 9.65
CA GLN A 773 5.64 5.27 11.07
C GLN A 773 6.73 4.54 11.85
N GLY A 774 7.56 5.33 12.53
CA GLY A 774 8.60 4.89 13.45
C GLY A 774 8.04 4.26 14.72
N GLY A 775 8.93 3.79 15.58
CA GLY A 775 8.47 3.37 16.90
C GLY A 775 8.17 4.59 17.79
N PRO A 776 7.35 4.41 18.83
CA PRO A 776 6.96 5.51 19.70
C PRO A 776 8.19 6.09 20.43
N PHE A 777 8.21 7.41 20.55
CA PHE A 777 9.21 8.15 21.31
C PHE A 777 8.67 8.46 22.71
N PRO A 778 9.37 8.06 23.79
CA PRO A 778 8.86 8.25 25.14
C PRO A 778 9.04 9.71 25.60
N LEU A 779 7.93 10.35 25.99
CA LEU A 779 7.89 11.65 26.65
C LEU A 779 7.52 11.45 28.13
N PHE A 780 7.95 12.39 28.96
CA PHE A 780 7.68 12.43 30.41
C PHE A 780 8.04 11.14 31.15
N SER A 781 9.03 10.40 30.65
CA SER A 781 9.38 9.06 31.10
C SER A 781 10.54 9.04 32.10
N PHE A 782 11.19 10.18 32.38
CA PHE A 782 12.41 10.23 33.20
C PHE A 782 12.23 11.03 34.49
N PRO A 783 12.32 10.44 35.68
CA PRO A 783 12.38 11.21 36.92
C PRO A 783 13.64 12.08 36.93
N GLU A 784 13.53 13.32 37.38
CA GLU A 784 14.68 14.22 37.46
C GLU A 784 15.69 13.69 38.50
N ILE A 785 16.98 13.67 38.14
CA ILE A 785 18.07 13.25 39.03
C ILE A 785 19.09 14.38 39.15
N PRO A 786 19.84 14.47 40.27
CA PRO A 786 20.95 15.40 40.36
C PRO A 786 22.03 15.09 39.32
N LYS A 787 22.67 16.14 38.81
CA LYS A 787 23.80 16.02 37.89
C LYS A 787 24.93 15.19 38.53
N PRO A 788 25.54 14.23 37.81
CA PRO A 788 26.71 13.52 38.31
C PRO A 788 27.83 14.48 38.73
N LYS A 789 28.41 14.29 39.92
CA LYS A 789 29.37 15.23 40.52
C LYS A 789 30.78 15.17 39.89
N ASN A 790 31.19 14.01 39.38
CA ASN A 790 32.54 13.73 38.88
C ASN A 790 32.56 13.48 37.36
N GLU A 791 32.11 14.45 36.56
CA GLU A 791 32.07 14.27 35.09
C GLU A 791 33.44 13.90 34.48
N ASP A 792 34.55 14.33 35.10
CA ASP A 792 35.91 14.02 34.63
C ASP A 792 36.30 12.53 34.77
N GLN A 793 35.55 11.77 35.56
CA GLN A 793 35.70 10.32 35.71
C GLN A 793 34.85 9.52 34.72
N PHE A 794 34.11 10.18 33.83
CA PHE A 794 33.31 9.53 32.80
C PHE A 794 34.13 9.37 31.51
N PHE A 795 33.99 8.22 30.85
CA PHE A 795 34.65 7.99 29.57
C PHE A 795 34.01 8.85 28.50
N THR A 796 34.78 9.74 27.87
CA THR A 796 34.27 10.57 26.78
C THR A 796 34.28 9.77 25.48
N PHE A 797 33.11 9.59 24.89
CA PHE A 797 32.95 8.89 23.61
C PHE A 797 32.29 9.80 22.58
N ASN A 798 33.03 10.14 21.52
CA ASN A 798 32.54 11.01 20.46
C ASN A 798 31.98 10.17 19.32
N VAL A 799 30.69 10.33 19.03
CA VAL A 799 29.99 9.51 18.03
C VAL A 799 29.25 10.36 17.01
N GLY A 800 29.37 9.99 15.74
CA GLY A 800 28.51 10.48 14.68
C GLY A 800 27.30 9.55 14.48
N LEU A 801 26.20 10.09 13.94
CA LEU A 801 25.01 9.29 13.65
C LEU A 801 25.23 8.33 12.46
N VAL A 802 25.56 8.88 11.28
CA VAL A 802 25.70 8.13 10.03
C VAL A 802 27.01 8.46 9.32
N SER A 803 27.81 7.44 9.01
CA SER A 803 29.13 7.61 8.36
C SER A 803 29.04 8.24 6.97
N LEU A 804 30.07 8.97 6.52
CA LEU A 804 30.21 9.48 5.14
C LEU A 804 29.08 10.42 4.67
N ARG A 805 28.36 11.05 5.60
CA ARG A 805 27.32 12.06 5.28
C ARG A 805 27.83 13.49 5.41
N HIS A 806 28.71 13.73 6.39
CA HIS A 806 29.33 15.03 6.68
C HIS A 806 30.80 14.77 7.05
N SER A 807 31.70 14.96 6.10
CA SER A 807 33.14 14.77 6.32
C SER A 807 33.70 15.68 7.42
N GLU A 808 33.02 16.79 7.69
CA GLU A 808 33.35 17.74 8.76
C GLU A 808 33.19 17.11 10.16
N ALA A 809 32.33 16.09 10.29
CA ALA A 809 32.17 15.35 11.53
C ALA A 809 33.34 14.38 11.78
N ASP A 810 33.98 13.87 10.72
CA ASP A 810 35.00 12.81 10.80
C ASP A 810 36.19 13.21 11.69
N LYS A 811 36.53 14.51 11.75
CA LYS A 811 37.60 15.02 12.62
C LYS A 811 37.27 15.02 14.12
N TYR A 812 35.99 14.91 14.49
CA TYR A 812 35.54 14.99 15.88
C TYR A 812 35.09 13.65 16.45
N VAL A 813 34.71 12.71 15.59
CA VAL A 813 34.07 11.46 16.01
C VAL A 813 35.10 10.34 16.09
N ASP A 814 35.06 9.59 17.18
CA ASP A 814 35.80 8.33 17.29
C ASP A 814 35.15 7.25 16.40
N ARG A 815 33.82 7.36 16.21
CA ARG A 815 33.03 6.34 15.50
C ARG A 815 31.67 6.85 15.02
N TYR A 816 31.08 6.16 14.06
CA TYR A 816 29.66 6.28 13.70
C TYR A 816 28.81 5.13 14.23
N PHE A 817 27.58 5.42 14.67
CA PHE A 817 26.62 4.38 15.07
C PHE A 817 26.17 3.54 13.87
N VAL A 818 25.87 4.17 12.74
CA VAL A 818 25.34 3.50 11.55
C VAL A 818 26.18 3.81 10.32
N ARG A 819 26.34 2.82 9.43
CA ARG A 819 26.97 3.02 8.12
C ARG A 819 25.94 3.50 7.11
N ASN A 820 26.31 4.47 6.27
CA ASN A 820 25.40 4.98 5.22
C ASN A 820 24.90 3.87 4.27
N ARG A 821 25.76 2.88 3.94
CA ARG A 821 25.34 1.74 3.11
C ARG A 821 24.25 0.89 3.77
N ASP A 822 24.29 0.73 5.09
CA ASP A 822 23.37 -0.16 5.80
C ASP A 822 21.99 0.48 5.98
N ILE A 823 21.97 1.81 6.17
CA ILE A 823 20.73 2.60 6.22
C ILE A 823 20.14 2.83 4.81
N GLN A 824 21.02 3.00 3.81
CA GLN A 824 20.80 2.94 2.35
C GLN A 824 19.84 1.82 1.91
N ARG A 825 20.06 0.63 2.47
CA ARG A 825 19.40 -0.62 2.07
C ARG A 825 18.05 -0.86 2.73
N ARG A 826 17.56 0.08 3.55
CA ARG A 826 16.25 -0.03 4.21
C ARG A 826 15.17 0.48 3.28
N SER A 827 14.00 -0.15 3.36
CA SER A 827 12.86 0.08 2.46
C SER A 827 12.22 1.45 2.67
N ASN A 828 12.19 1.95 3.90
CA ASN A 828 11.59 3.22 4.28
C ASN A 828 12.30 3.85 5.50
N SER A 829 11.85 5.02 5.92
CA SER A 829 12.39 5.81 7.03
C SER A 829 12.16 5.15 8.39
N ALA A 830 11.03 4.49 8.62
CA ALA A 830 10.79 3.74 9.85
C ALA A 830 11.80 2.57 10.02
N ASP A 831 12.14 1.87 8.94
CA ASP A 831 13.15 0.81 8.92
C ASP A 831 14.56 1.37 9.17
N GLN A 832 14.84 2.58 8.68
CA GLN A 832 16.08 3.31 8.95
C GLN A 832 16.18 3.71 10.43
N GLU A 833 15.11 4.23 11.01
CA GLU A 833 15.00 4.55 12.44
C GLU A 833 15.23 3.31 13.30
N GLU A 834 14.55 2.21 12.99
CA GLU A 834 14.66 0.96 13.76
C GLU A 834 16.08 0.38 13.70
N LEU A 835 16.73 0.44 12.52
CA LEU A 835 18.14 0.06 12.41
C LEU A 835 19.03 0.92 13.30
N ALA A 836 18.84 2.24 13.27
CA ALA A 836 19.63 3.19 14.04
C ALA A 836 19.44 2.99 15.54
N PHE A 837 18.19 2.83 15.99
CA PHE A 837 17.85 2.49 17.36
C PHE A 837 18.62 1.26 17.83
N ARG A 838 18.48 0.13 17.13
CA ARG A 838 19.12 -1.11 17.53
C ARG A 838 20.65 -0.98 17.56
N LYS A 839 21.25 -0.40 16.52
CA LYS A 839 22.71 -0.26 16.44
C LYS A 839 23.29 0.64 17.52
N THR A 840 22.59 1.72 17.84
CA THR A 840 22.95 2.62 18.93
C THR A 840 22.82 1.90 20.27
N PHE A 841 21.68 1.24 20.53
CA PHE A 841 21.45 0.52 21.77
C PHE A 841 22.49 -0.58 22.00
N GLU A 842 22.70 -1.47 21.01
CA GLU A 842 23.71 -2.55 21.07
C GLU A 842 25.12 -2.00 21.37
N CYS A 843 25.50 -0.89 20.71
CA CYS A 843 26.82 -0.30 20.89
C CYS A 843 27.02 0.30 22.27
N LEU A 844 26.03 1.04 22.78
CA LEU A 844 26.13 1.72 24.08
C LEU A 844 26.01 0.72 25.24
N ASP A 845 25.09 -0.24 25.12
CA ASP A 845 24.91 -1.32 26.12
C ASP A 845 26.21 -2.11 26.29
N GLU A 846 26.83 -2.55 25.18
CA GLU A 846 28.09 -3.30 25.23
C GLU A 846 29.22 -2.47 25.83
N LEU A 847 29.36 -1.18 25.44
CA LEU A 847 30.41 -0.30 25.96
C LEU A 847 30.26 -0.03 27.47
N ILE A 848 29.03 0.25 27.94
CA ILE A 848 28.79 0.52 29.37
C ILE A 848 29.05 -0.73 30.20
N ARG A 849 28.62 -1.91 29.73
CA ARG A 849 28.92 -3.19 30.42
C ARG A 849 30.43 -3.44 30.51
N PHE A 850 31.19 -3.10 29.48
CA PHE A 850 32.64 -3.18 29.51
C PHE A 850 33.24 -2.19 30.52
N ILE A 851 32.78 -0.93 30.53
CA ILE A 851 33.20 0.11 31.49
C ILE A 851 32.96 -0.34 32.95
N ARG A 852 31.82 -0.99 33.20
CA ARG A 852 31.46 -1.57 34.51
C ARG A 852 32.26 -2.81 34.89
N GLY A 853 33.04 -3.38 33.96
CA GLY A 853 33.73 -4.65 34.15
C GLY A 853 32.80 -5.87 34.19
N GLU A 854 31.57 -5.74 33.68
CA GLU A 854 30.63 -6.88 33.53
C GLU A 854 31.03 -7.82 32.38
N ILE A 855 31.78 -7.29 31.41
CA ILE A 855 32.38 -8.02 30.30
C ILE A 855 33.82 -7.55 30.09
N ASP A 856 34.66 -8.43 29.55
CA ASP A 856 36.09 -8.16 29.28
C ASP A 856 36.52 -8.54 27.85
N GLU A 857 37.82 -8.49 27.56
CA GLU A 857 38.35 -8.84 26.22
C GLU A 857 38.28 -10.32 25.85
N LYS A 858 38.10 -11.20 26.85
CA LYS A 858 37.94 -12.64 26.66
C LYS A 858 36.51 -12.97 26.25
N ASP A 859 35.56 -12.10 26.56
CA ASP A 859 34.19 -12.20 26.06
C ASP A 859 34.11 -12.01 24.54
N ASN A 860 33.00 -12.46 23.96
CA ASN A 860 32.72 -12.28 22.55
C ASN A 860 32.27 -10.84 22.24
N LEU A 861 33.20 -9.89 22.33
CA LEU A 861 32.97 -8.48 22.01
C LEU A 861 32.71 -8.30 20.51
N SER A 862 31.84 -7.37 20.16
CA SER A 862 31.61 -6.96 18.79
C SER A 862 32.92 -6.50 18.15
N SER A 863 33.09 -6.77 16.85
CA SER A 863 34.28 -6.31 16.11
C SER A 863 34.48 -4.79 16.26
N SER A 864 33.41 -4.06 16.46
CA SER A 864 33.45 -2.62 16.57
C SER A 864 33.91 -2.12 17.95
N LEU A 865 33.58 -2.81 19.04
CA LEU A 865 34.17 -2.51 20.35
C LEU A 865 35.65 -2.92 20.38
N LYS A 866 36.03 -4.05 19.78
CA LYS A 866 37.44 -4.47 19.68
C LYS A 866 38.31 -3.41 19.00
N VAL A 867 37.83 -2.81 17.91
CA VAL A 867 38.53 -1.71 17.22
C VAL A 867 38.64 -0.47 18.14
N LEU A 868 37.55 -0.09 18.82
CA LEU A 868 37.56 1.04 19.74
C LEU A 868 38.58 0.84 20.87
N LEU A 869 38.65 -0.35 21.47
CA LEU A 869 39.60 -0.70 22.52
C LEU A 869 41.06 -0.65 22.05
N GLY A 870 41.31 -0.92 20.76
CA GLY A 870 42.63 -0.76 20.16
C GLY A 870 43.00 0.72 19.96
N TRP A 871 42.01 1.57 19.68
CA TRP A 871 42.21 3.01 19.43
C TRP A 871 42.21 3.85 20.71
N LYS A 872 41.55 3.38 21.77
CA LYS A 872 41.38 4.05 23.06
C LYS A 872 41.84 3.13 24.19
N PRO A 873 43.14 2.83 24.32
CA PRO A 873 43.66 1.91 25.34
C PRO A 873 43.37 2.37 26.77
N GLU A 874 43.12 3.66 27.00
CA GLU A 874 42.70 4.21 28.30
C GLU A 874 41.40 3.61 28.84
N LEU A 875 40.54 3.05 27.97
CA LEU A 875 39.37 2.27 28.39
C LEU A 875 39.76 1.04 29.22
N LYS A 876 40.97 0.50 29.01
CA LYS A 876 41.49 -0.69 29.71
C LYS A 876 42.28 -0.33 30.96
N GLN A 877 42.86 0.87 31.00
CA GLN A 877 43.87 1.24 32.00
C GLN A 877 43.28 1.75 33.30
N ARG A 878 42.03 2.23 33.29
CA ARG A 878 41.36 2.73 34.50
C ARG A 878 39.88 2.36 34.53
N ARG A 879 39.32 2.36 35.74
CA ARG A 879 37.87 2.29 35.94
C ARG A 879 37.26 3.65 35.66
N TRP A 880 36.09 3.65 35.06
CA TRP A 880 35.33 4.85 34.75
C TRP A 880 34.02 4.81 35.54
N GLU A 881 33.60 5.96 36.07
CA GLU A 881 32.33 6.05 36.80
C GLU A 881 31.10 6.00 35.88
N GLY A 882 31.30 6.25 34.57
CA GLY A 882 30.22 6.23 33.59
C GLY A 882 30.68 6.58 32.17
N LEU A 883 29.72 6.87 31.31
CA LEU A 883 29.90 7.22 29.90
C LEU A 883 29.42 8.65 29.62
N HIS A 884 30.31 9.50 29.13
CA HIS A 884 29.96 10.81 28.57
C HIS A 884 29.94 10.73 27.04
N LEU A 885 28.74 10.60 26.47
CA LEU A 885 28.50 10.45 25.04
C LEU A 885 28.31 11.82 24.37
N ASN A 886 29.21 12.21 23.46
CA ASN A 886 28.99 13.36 22.58
C ASN A 886 28.39 12.87 21.24
N VAL A 887 27.16 13.28 20.93
CA VAL A 887 26.45 12.83 19.71
C VAL A 887 26.49 13.92 18.66
N PHE A 888 27.36 13.78 17.65
CA PHE A 888 27.51 14.68 16.51
C PHE A 888 26.40 14.43 15.48
N HIS A 889 25.48 15.40 15.41
CA HIS A 889 24.37 15.39 14.47
C HIS A 889 24.84 15.73 13.06
N THR A 890 24.81 14.71 12.21
CA THR A 890 24.95 14.83 10.77
C THR A 890 23.57 15.10 10.14
N THR A 891 23.45 16.09 9.24
CA THR A 891 22.15 16.40 8.58
C THR A 891 21.79 15.38 7.48
N GLY A 892 20.50 15.27 7.12
CA GLY A 892 20.04 14.58 5.91
C GLY A 892 19.49 13.16 6.07
N LEU A 893 19.38 12.62 7.29
CA LEU A 893 18.70 11.35 7.60
C LEU A 893 18.00 11.44 8.97
N GLU A 894 16.83 12.06 9.02
CA GLU A 894 16.13 12.37 10.27
C GLU A 894 15.75 11.12 11.06
N SER A 895 15.31 10.06 10.35
CA SER A 895 14.99 8.75 10.90
C SER A 895 16.13 8.17 11.73
N ALA A 896 17.37 8.28 11.25
CA ALA A 896 18.55 7.80 11.96
C ALA A 896 18.77 8.54 13.29
N GLY A 897 18.57 9.87 13.26
CA GLY A 897 18.66 10.71 14.45
C GLY A 897 17.62 10.31 15.49
N ILE A 898 16.35 10.20 15.10
CA ILE A 898 15.26 9.83 16.01
C ILE A 898 15.48 8.46 16.62
N GLY A 899 15.86 7.47 15.80
CA GLY A 899 16.17 6.12 16.27
C GLY A 899 17.31 6.12 17.29
N THR A 900 18.37 6.90 17.04
CA THR A 900 19.48 7.06 17.98
C THR A 900 19.03 7.66 19.30
N TYR A 901 18.24 8.74 19.29
CA TYR A 901 17.78 9.36 20.52
C TYR A 901 16.80 8.50 21.30
N ARG A 902 15.96 7.73 20.60
CA ARG A 902 15.11 6.72 21.24
C ARG A 902 15.96 5.68 21.98
N ALA A 903 17.04 5.19 21.37
CA ALA A 903 17.97 4.25 22.01
C ALA A 903 18.73 4.89 23.18
N VAL A 904 19.12 6.16 23.04
CA VAL A 904 19.73 6.93 24.14
C VAL A 904 18.81 7.01 25.35
N LEU A 905 17.51 7.23 25.15
CA LEU A 905 16.54 7.24 26.24
C LEU A 905 16.47 5.87 26.92
N ASP A 906 16.37 4.77 26.18
CA ASP A 906 16.38 3.43 26.77
C ASP A 906 17.68 3.13 27.56
N ILE A 907 18.82 3.61 27.05
CA ILE A 907 20.12 3.51 27.74
C ILE A 907 20.14 4.36 29.02
N LEU A 908 19.63 5.59 28.98
CA LEU A 908 19.51 6.45 30.17
C LEU A 908 18.55 5.87 31.21
N THR A 909 17.50 5.15 30.78
CA THR A 909 16.61 4.43 31.69
C THR A 909 17.34 3.26 32.35
N LYS A 910 18.09 2.49 31.56
CA LYS A 910 18.78 1.29 32.05
C LYS A 910 20.00 1.61 32.93
N TYR A 911 20.73 2.66 32.61
CA TYR A 911 22.00 3.05 33.25
C TYR A 911 21.91 4.47 33.86
N ARG A 912 20.83 4.70 34.61
CA ARG A 912 20.49 6.02 35.16
C ARG A 912 21.60 6.56 36.05
N GLY A 913 22.05 7.80 35.79
CA GLY A 913 23.15 8.44 36.53
C GLY A 913 24.57 8.04 36.11
N GLU A 914 24.71 7.00 35.27
CA GLU A 914 26.00 6.52 34.74
C GLU A 914 26.23 6.97 33.30
N VAL A 915 25.27 7.65 32.67
CA VAL A 915 25.35 8.10 31.28
C VAL A 915 25.01 9.58 31.17
N ILE A 916 25.89 10.33 30.52
CA ILE A 916 25.70 11.74 30.18
C ILE A 916 25.70 11.84 28.66
N VAL A 917 24.60 12.29 28.06
CA VAL A 917 24.54 12.50 26.60
C VAL A 917 24.54 13.99 26.28
N THR A 918 25.45 14.40 25.40
CA THR A 918 25.58 15.78 24.94
C THR A 918 25.37 15.83 23.42
N PRO A 919 24.22 16.32 22.95
CA PRO A 919 24.03 16.61 21.53
C PRO A 919 25.05 17.64 21.06
N ARG A 920 25.66 17.40 19.90
CA ARG A 920 26.51 18.34 19.18
C ARG A 920 25.80 18.63 17.85
N ILE A 921 25.28 19.83 17.67
CA ILE A 921 24.43 20.20 16.52
C ILE A 921 25.27 20.93 15.48
N LEU A 922 25.26 20.44 14.24
CA LEU A 922 25.95 21.08 13.11
C LEU A 922 25.27 22.41 12.76
N MET A 923 26.03 23.49 12.86
CA MET A 923 25.63 24.85 12.51
C MET A 923 25.85 25.10 11.01
N PRO A 924 25.15 26.07 10.40
CA PRO A 924 25.39 26.46 9.01
C PRO A 924 26.83 26.89 8.71
N SER A 925 27.60 27.30 9.72
CA SER A 925 29.02 27.62 9.59
C SER A 925 29.92 26.40 9.34
N GLY A 926 29.41 25.19 9.52
CA GLY A 926 30.18 23.94 9.51
C GLY A 926 30.71 23.52 10.89
N ASP A 927 30.53 24.35 11.92
CA ASP A 927 30.93 24.03 13.30
C ASP A 927 29.83 23.32 14.08
N TYR A 928 30.22 22.65 15.17
CA TYR A 928 29.27 21.98 16.07
C TYR A 928 29.05 22.80 17.32
N LYS A 929 27.80 23.20 17.57
CA LYS A 929 27.40 23.82 18.83
C LYS A 929 26.97 22.75 19.84
N GLN A 930 27.42 22.92 21.08
CA GLN A 930 27.05 22.05 22.19
C GLN A 930 25.61 22.30 22.62
N GLY A 931 24.79 21.25 22.62
CA GLY A 931 23.47 21.23 23.22
C GLY A 931 23.52 20.91 24.72
N GLU A 932 22.37 21.00 25.38
CA GLU A 932 22.27 20.69 26.80
C GLU A 932 22.47 19.18 27.08
N LYS A 933 23.05 18.88 28.24
CA LYS A 933 23.31 17.50 28.69
C LYS A 933 22.01 16.78 29.10
N TRP A 934 21.95 15.49 28.80
CA TRP A 934 20.90 14.55 29.20
C TRP A 934 21.54 13.56 30.18
N PHE A 935 20.90 13.30 31.32
CA PHE A 935 21.39 12.38 32.35
C PHE A 935 20.21 11.81 33.13
#